data_AF-A0A9Q6PRG1-F1
#
_entry.id   AF-A0A9Q6PRG1-F1
#
_cell.length_a   1.000
_cell.length_b   1.000
_cell.length_c   1.000
_cell.angle_alpha   90.00
_cell.angle_beta   90.00
_cell.angle_gamma   90.00
#
_symmetry.space_group_name_H-M   'P 1'
#
loop_
_entity.id
_entity.type
_entity.pdbx_description
1 polymer ?
#
loop_
_entity_poly.entity_id
_entity_poly.type
_entity_poly.pdbx_seq_one_letter_code
_entity_poly.pdbx_strand_id
1 'polypeptide(L)'
;MPELTFLKIEGNHSSPIQLARLVQEAAGNPAQKLGKHYFDLQGQALAEGQFEDKDGPRKVLVAVDLVERAAGESEEDKAEALARTKAKLDFFYQQLADTLPSPLLRDKLRANFDRLTCSNQRFSIIPIHKEMYFHVLRCVNAVTIDQDRARTAFKFAYNYVYQLINADIAAFLNDCEDIGVGEINRFIDQQRVKYATVAESMVMSHLLSPPAATPRENSRKWLKTHTAADMDYLATNQLTGVLTYVRGAEKQQSSHSKKDQPAAMMAIDRYALVRSDDAKERFDDAKPSQSQVKVPSLKEFKAQGRSITISQQIRDFMVGYNLQGSDAPPVVYNLLTSLPRGQDSCEQEASAKKIFKGAHHYNATRDNRPLFYVMNLPINQHTQFLHYDGSKTQKEALLLADLAMVHTVLKDLLTPGNSFVANIDSLYQNYLRNRSSDKESEGGYFSKSLEGKQAIKLLRALKEGINHGKVIDFSASDDATRDVLLEKALLKLYASKYPGNKVGDQKEYASLVQALFLAATNNHNFKGCKSANERFSYVENLNALLFSFKAGTLESKIANEIKKLLTGYIDGNISARDFALKLHSINDRYNVYNAGVMPSCMDTGTPKCYTKPSKKVALGTELQIRGVNTNFFLAGSYSNVFQANASAVQAHSGMRSRFGELHKLTEKQWKKYYHTYCSSSSDGKVIKIADMSRVARAVIADYSEKAFAWGSHFKQEAKDFLVDNQDLFLAKGSWTVAKSQELLGKTATLHKTIQRSDKFSHKSTFNTRLLFLQQELQKHVEAAEPAMELEQPRVLVAEA
;
A
#
# COMPACT_ATOMS: atom_id res chain seq x y z
N MET A 1 28.38 9.15 -4.27
CA MET A 1 26.95 9.56 -4.30
C MET A 1 26.55 9.87 -2.87
N PRO A 2 25.73 10.91 -2.62
CA PRO A 2 25.31 11.22 -1.27
C PRO A 2 24.54 10.04 -0.68
N GLU A 3 24.94 9.59 0.49
CA GLU A 3 24.19 8.61 1.26
C GLU A 3 22.94 9.30 1.81
N LEU A 4 21.77 8.88 1.33
CA LEU A 4 20.50 9.43 1.78
C LEU A 4 20.05 8.75 3.07
N THR A 5 19.38 9.49 3.93
CA THR A 5 18.93 9.02 5.24
C THR A 5 17.46 9.35 5.48
N PHE A 6 16.74 8.56 6.28
CA PHE A 6 15.41 8.97 6.71
C PHE A 6 15.53 10.21 7.59
N LEU A 7 14.52 11.09 7.51
CA LEU A 7 14.40 12.14 8.50
C LEU A 7 14.23 11.47 9.86
N LYS A 8 15.12 11.80 10.80
CA LYS A 8 15.19 11.13 12.10
C LYS A 8 14.24 11.84 13.06
N ILE A 9 13.20 11.14 13.49
CA ILE A 9 12.36 11.57 14.60
C ILE A 9 12.71 10.71 15.80
N GLU A 10 13.18 11.33 16.89
CA GLU A 10 13.69 10.64 18.07
C GLU A 10 12.62 10.44 19.13
N GLY A 11 12.72 9.31 19.84
CA GLY A 11 11.84 8.98 20.96
C GLY A 11 10.55 8.27 20.56
N ASN A 12 9.78 7.89 21.58
CA ASN A 12 8.42 7.39 21.43
C ASN A 12 7.44 8.57 21.44
N HIS A 13 6.40 8.51 20.62
CA HIS A 13 5.37 9.54 20.55
C HIS A 13 4.01 9.04 21.04
N SER A 14 3.16 9.96 21.52
CA SER A 14 1.86 9.63 22.10
C SER A 14 0.76 9.46 21.06
N SER A 15 0.85 10.13 19.90
CA SER A 15 -0.20 10.07 18.88
C SER A 15 0.29 10.16 17.43
N PRO A 16 -0.46 9.59 16.46
CA PRO A 16 -0.15 9.72 15.03
C PRO A 16 -0.09 11.16 14.52
N ILE A 17 -0.92 12.06 15.05
CA ILE A 17 -0.92 13.45 14.60
C ILE A 17 0.33 14.18 15.08
N GLN A 18 0.75 13.95 16.32
CA GLN A 18 1.98 14.53 16.87
C GLN A 18 3.20 14.10 16.03
N LEU A 19 3.30 12.81 15.70
CA LEU A 19 4.39 12.31 14.87
C LEU A 19 4.42 12.96 13.48
N ALA A 20 3.26 13.13 12.83
CA ALA A 20 3.19 13.84 11.55
C ALA A 20 3.62 15.32 11.67
N ARG A 21 3.26 16.01 12.75
CA ARG A 21 3.68 17.39 13.01
C ARG A 21 5.19 17.52 13.19
N LEU A 22 5.80 16.64 13.99
CA LEU A 22 7.25 16.64 14.19
C LEU A 22 8.03 16.42 12.88
N VAL A 23 7.54 15.53 12.02
CA VAL A 23 8.11 15.36 10.67
C VAL A 23 7.95 16.63 9.85
N GLN A 24 6.78 17.28 9.89
CA GLN A 24 6.54 18.53 9.16
C GLN A 24 7.44 19.68 9.65
N GLU A 25 7.64 19.80 10.96
CA GLU A 25 8.49 20.80 11.60
C GLU A 25 9.96 20.58 11.26
N ALA A 26 10.43 19.34 11.36
CA ALA A 26 11.79 18.97 10.96
C ALA A 26 12.02 19.20 9.46
N ALA A 27 11.01 18.91 8.63
CA ALA A 27 11.04 19.21 7.19
C ALA A 27 10.89 20.71 6.87
N GLY A 28 10.43 21.52 7.81
CA GLY A 28 10.30 22.98 7.66
C GLY A 28 11.50 23.76 8.20
N ASN A 29 12.40 23.12 8.93
CA ASN A 29 13.53 23.78 9.57
C ASN A 29 14.62 24.17 8.54
N PRO A 30 14.92 25.47 8.35
CA PRO A 30 15.95 25.92 7.40
C PRO A 30 17.36 25.39 7.70
N ALA A 31 17.65 25.04 8.96
CA ALA A 31 18.93 24.46 9.35
C ALA A 31 19.07 22.98 8.93
N GLN A 32 17.97 22.31 8.62
CA GLN A 32 17.97 20.91 8.21
C GLN A 32 18.48 20.79 6.77
N LYS A 33 19.47 19.91 6.54
CA LYS A 33 20.00 19.64 5.20
C LYS A 33 19.09 18.69 4.43
N LEU A 34 17.92 19.19 4.04
CA LEU A 34 16.83 18.38 3.46
C LEU A 34 17.25 17.60 2.22
N GLY A 35 18.13 18.14 1.38
CA GLY A 35 18.67 17.42 0.21
C GLY A 35 19.34 16.06 0.52
N LYS A 36 19.64 15.74 1.79
CA LYS A 36 20.19 14.45 2.24
C LYS A 36 19.13 13.42 2.69
N HIS A 37 17.84 13.75 2.60
CA HIS A 37 16.76 12.89 3.09
C HIS A 37 15.95 12.22 1.98
N TYR A 38 15.23 11.14 2.30
CA TYR A 38 14.36 10.47 1.34
C TYR A 38 13.04 11.22 1.15
N PHE A 39 12.69 11.48 -0.11
CA PHE A 39 11.38 12.02 -0.51
C PHE A 39 10.74 11.12 -1.57
N ASP A 40 9.44 11.25 -1.79
CA ASP A 40 8.77 10.57 -2.90
C ASP A 40 8.27 11.53 -3.98
N LEU A 41 7.92 10.94 -5.12
CA LEU A 41 7.40 11.68 -6.28
C LEU A 41 6.02 12.31 -6.05
N GLN A 42 5.36 11.99 -4.94
CA GLN A 42 4.10 12.60 -4.54
C GLN A 42 4.33 13.87 -3.71
N GLY A 43 5.59 14.24 -3.46
CA GLY A 43 5.98 15.41 -2.70
C GLY A 43 6.03 15.15 -1.19
N GLN A 44 6.25 13.91 -0.75
CA GLN A 44 6.24 13.58 0.67
C GLN A 44 7.64 13.34 1.23
N ALA A 45 7.91 13.86 2.43
CA ALA A 45 9.08 13.52 3.23
C ALA A 45 8.88 12.16 3.90
N LEU A 46 9.87 11.28 3.79
CA LEU A 46 9.87 9.97 4.43
C LEU A 46 10.73 9.99 5.70
N ALA A 47 10.13 9.58 6.82
CA ALA A 47 10.74 9.57 8.14
C ALA A 47 10.50 8.24 8.86
N GLU A 48 11.43 7.84 9.72
CA GLU A 48 11.23 6.74 10.67
C GLU A 48 10.94 7.32 12.05
N GLY A 49 9.89 6.81 12.72
CA GLY A 49 9.50 7.20 14.08
C GLY A 49 9.04 5.99 14.90
N GLN A 50 8.62 6.24 16.15
CA GLN A 50 8.17 5.19 17.07
C GLN A 50 6.93 5.60 17.88
N PHE A 51 6.01 4.65 18.11
CA PHE A 51 4.92 4.79 19.08
C PHE A 51 5.19 3.90 20.28
N GLU A 52 4.77 4.37 21.45
CA GLU A 52 4.65 3.52 22.63
C GLU A 52 3.29 2.81 22.58
N ASP A 53 3.30 1.48 22.45
CA ASP A 53 2.10 0.64 22.52
C ASP A 53 2.17 -0.27 23.75
N LYS A 54 1.05 -0.87 24.14
CA LYS A 54 0.94 -1.76 25.31
C LYS A 54 1.88 -2.96 25.24
N ASP A 55 2.22 -3.39 24.03
CA ASP A 55 3.11 -4.52 23.76
C ASP A 55 4.58 -4.09 23.53
N GLY A 56 4.90 -2.82 23.76
CA GLY A 56 6.21 -2.23 23.55
C GLY A 56 6.28 -1.27 22.35
N PRO A 57 7.47 -0.73 22.05
CA PRO A 57 7.64 0.27 21.01
C PRO A 57 7.39 -0.29 19.61
N ARG A 58 6.58 0.42 18.82
CA ARG A 58 6.27 0.07 17.42
C ARG A 58 6.99 1.02 16.48
N LYS A 59 7.68 0.46 15.48
CA LYS A 59 8.31 1.24 14.41
C LYS A 59 7.25 1.74 13.43
N VAL A 60 7.42 2.97 12.95
CA VAL A 60 6.49 3.63 12.04
C VAL A 60 7.25 4.25 10.87
N LEU A 61 6.85 3.95 9.64
CA LEU A 61 7.22 4.73 8.47
C LEU A 61 6.22 5.86 8.30
N VAL A 62 6.71 7.10 8.33
CA VAL A 62 5.90 8.31 8.25
C VAL A 62 6.14 9.02 6.92
N ALA A 63 5.06 9.37 6.24
CA ALA A 63 5.05 10.10 4.97
C ALA A 63 4.23 11.39 5.11
N VAL A 64 4.90 12.54 5.19
CA VAL A 64 4.25 13.85 5.34
C VAL A 64 4.38 14.65 4.05
N ASP A 65 3.27 15.20 3.58
CA ASP A 65 3.23 16.02 2.36
C ASP A 65 3.90 17.37 2.57
N LEU A 66 4.83 17.71 1.70
CA LEU A 66 5.52 19.00 1.68
C LEU A 66 4.67 20.09 1.02
N VAL A 67 3.67 19.73 0.24
CA VAL A 67 2.78 20.68 -0.42
C VAL A 67 1.93 21.41 0.61
N GLU A 68 1.83 22.71 0.46
CA GLU A 68 1.02 23.55 1.34
C GLU A 68 -0.34 23.84 0.73
N ARG A 69 -1.35 23.95 1.61
CA ARG A 69 -2.67 24.45 1.25
C ARG A 69 -2.68 25.98 1.27
N ALA A 70 -3.46 26.56 0.37
CA ALA A 70 -3.83 27.97 0.46
C ALA A 70 -4.64 28.23 1.74
N ALA A 71 -4.34 29.34 2.42
CA ALA A 71 -5.07 29.78 3.61
C ALA A 71 -6.48 30.29 3.24
N GLY A 72 -6.63 30.88 2.05
CA GLY A 72 -7.90 31.34 1.49
C GLY A 72 -8.12 30.91 0.04
N GLU A 73 -9.20 31.43 -0.57
CA GLU A 73 -9.61 31.10 -1.95
C GLU A 73 -9.16 32.14 -2.99
N SER A 74 -8.53 33.23 -2.56
CA SER A 74 -8.05 34.27 -3.47
C SER A 74 -6.93 33.73 -4.38
N GLU A 75 -6.75 34.36 -5.54
CA GLU A 75 -5.63 34.00 -6.42
C GLU A 75 -4.27 34.31 -5.76
N GLU A 76 -4.21 35.30 -4.88
CA GLU A 76 -3.02 35.63 -4.09
C GLU A 76 -2.69 34.52 -3.08
N ASP A 77 -3.66 34.04 -2.31
CA ASP A 77 -3.47 32.93 -1.35
C ASP A 77 -2.97 31.65 -2.05
N LYS A 78 -3.52 31.38 -3.24
CA LYS A 78 -3.13 30.23 -4.07
C LYS A 78 -1.72 30.40 -4.62
N ALA A 79 -1.39 31.59 -5.13
CA ALA A 79 -0.06 31.89 -5.64
C ALA A 79 0.99 31.79 -4.53
N GLU A 80 0.68 32.28 -3.33
CA GLU A 80 1.57 32.23 -2.18
C GLU A 80 1.79 30.78 -1.71
N ALA A 81 0.72 29.98 -1.58
CA ALA A 81 0.84 28.57 -1.22
C ALA A 81 1.59 27.75 -2.28
N LEU A 82 1.40 28.08 -3.57
CA LEU A 82 2.18 27.48 -4.66
C LEU A 82 3.66 27.87 -4.56
N ALA A 83 3.98 29.13 -4.26
CA ALA A 83 5.35 29.59 -4.10
C ALA A 83 6.05 28.88 -2.92
N ARG A 84 5.39 28.77 -1.76
CA ARG A 84 5.90 28.04 -0.59
C ARG A 84 6.04 26.55 -0.88
N THR A 85 5.07 25.96 -1.59
CA THR A 85 5.14 24.56 -2.06
C THR A 85 6.35 24.34 -2.95
N LYS A 86 6.58 25.21 -3.94
CA LYS A 86 7.76 25.10 -4.83
C LYS A 86 9.05 25.18 -4.04
N ALA A 87 9.18 26.17 -3.15
CA ALA A 87 10.35 26.32 -2.29
C ALA A 87 10.62 25.06 -1.44
N LYS A 88 9.57 24.38 -0.96
CA LYS A 88 9.71 23.11 -0.22
C LYS A 88 10.03 21.91 -1.10
N LEU A 89 9.49 21.85 -2.31
CA LEU A 89 9.74 20.75 -3.24
C LEU A 89 11.10 20.86 -3.95
N ASP A 90 11.76 22.00 -3.86
CA ASP A 90 13.08 22.24 -4.45
C ASP A 90 14.11 21.20 -3.99
N PHE A 91 14.05 20.73 -2.75
CA PHE A 91 14.99 19.70 -2.27
C PHE A 91 14.85 18.38 -3.04
N PHE A 92 13.62 17.95 -3.33
CA PHE A 92 13.39 16.73 -4.09
C PHE A 92 13.70 16.95 -5.59
N TYR A 93 13.40 18.13 -6.13
CA TYR A 93 13.83 18.51 -7.47
C TYR A 93 15.36 18.41 -7.62
N GLN A 94 16.13 18.97 -6.68
CA GLN A 94 17.60 18.92 -6.73
C GLN A 94 18.11 17.47 -6.70
N GLN A 95 17.49 16.59 -5.92
CA GLN A 95 17.84 15.16 -5.91
C GLN A 95 17.63 14.47 -7.26
N LEU A 96 16.58 14.82 -8.00
CA LEU A 96 16.36 14.32 -9.35
C LEU A 96 17.35 14.96 -10.34
N ALA A 97 17.53 16.28 -10.26
CA ALA A 97 18.43 17.04 -11.14
C ALA A 97 19.90 16.59 -11.02
N ASP A 98 20.36 16.26 -9.81
CA ASP A 98 21.73 15.79 -9.57
C ASP A 98 22.02 14.39 -10.15
N THR A 99 20.98 13.66 -10.57
CA THR A 99 21.19 12.40 -11.31
C THR A 99 21.54 12.61 -12.78
N LEU A 100 21.35 13.84 -13.31
CA LEU A 100 21.57 14.18 -14.71
C LEU A 100 23.00 14.70 -14.95
N PRO A 101 23.63 14.33 -16.09
CA PRO A 101 25.03 14.63 -16.36
C PRO A 101 25.32 16.08 -16.80
N SER A 102 24.31 16.83 -17.27
CA SER A 102 24.50 18.17 -17.86
C SER A 102 23.55 19.21 -17.22
N PRO A 103 24.02 20.45 -16.94
CA PRO A 103 23.19 21.54 -16.42
C PRO A 103 21.96 21.86 -17.28
N LEU A 104 22.11 21.83 -18.61
CA LEU A 104 21.02 22.13 -19.55
C LEU A 104 19.85 21.13 -19.44
N LEU A 105 20.15 19.87 -19.10
CA LEU A 105 19.11 18.86 -18.85
C LEU A 105 18.39 19.10 -17.51
N ARG A 106 19.05 19.73 -16.54
CA ARG A 106 18.44 20.06 -15.24
C ARG A 106 17.37 21.13 -15.39
N ASP A 107 17.63 22.14 -16.22
CA ASP A 107 16.67 23.22 -16.48
C ASP A 107 15.41 22.68 -17.18
N LYS A 108 15.59 21.80 -18.16
CA LYS A 108 14.48 21.15 -18.89
C LYS A 108 13.61 20.28 -17.97
N LEU A 109 14.21 19.56 -17.02
CA LEU A 109 13.50 18.73 -16.04
C LEU A 109 12.49 19.54 -15.20
N ARG A 110 12.81 20.80 -14.87
CA ARG A 110 12.06 21.59 -13.88
C ARG A 110 10.59 21.77 -14.24
N ALA A 111 10.31 22.10 -15.50
CA ALA A 111 8.94 22.34 -15.96
C ALA A 111 8.03 21.11 -15.75
N ASN A 112 8.51 19.93 -16.15
CA ASN A 112 7.79 18.67 -15.99
C ASN A 112 7.65 18.27 -14.51
N PHE A 113 8.68 18.49 -13.71
CA PHE A 113 8.64 18.25 -12.26
C PHE A 113 7.56 19.09 -11.57
N ASP A 114 7.57 20.41 -11.79
CA ASP A 114 6.60 21.32 -11.19
C ASP A 114 5.18 20.97 -11.66
N ARG A 115 5.01 20.66 -12.95
CA ARG A 115 3.71 20.27 -13.51
C ARG A 115 3.13 19.01 -12.86
N LEU A 116 3.96 18.04 -12.51
CA LEU A 116 3.51 16.80 -11.87
C LEU A 116 3.28 16.98 -10.36
N THR A 117 4.29 17.49 -9.65
CA THR A 117 4.32 17.55 -8.18
C THR A 117 3.45 18.67 -7.59
N CYS A 118 3.20 19.75 -8.35
CA CYS A 118 2.24 20.77 -7.96
C CYS A 118 0.84 20.51 -8.53
N SER A 119 0.64 19.44 -9.32
CA SER A 119 -0.70 19.08 -9.77
C SER A 119 -1.53 18.51 -8.62
N ASN A 120 -2.84 18.63 -8.77
CA ASN A 120 -3.75 17.90 -7.91
C ASN A 120 -3.69 16.37 -8.16
N GLN A 121 -3.11 15.91 -9.28
CA GLN A 121 -3.02 14.50 -9.65
C GLN A 121 -1.79 13.75 -9.12
N ARG A 122 -0.90 14.42 -8.38
CA ARG A 122 0.32 13.80 -7.81
C ARG A 122 0.04 12.57 -6.95
N PHE A 123 -1.09 12.53 -6.24
CA PHE A 123 -1.48 11.40 -5.39
C PHE A 123 -1.99 10.19 -6.16
N SER A 124 -2.10 10.31 -7.48
CA SER A 124 -2.46 9.23 -8.40
C SER A 124 -1.24 8.60 -9.06
N ILE A 125 -0.03 9.09 -8.76
CA ILE A 125 1.23 8.47 -9.16
C ILE A 125 1.47 7.22 -8.30
N ILE A 126 1.93 6.14 -8.93
CA ILE A 126 2.33 4.90 -8.27
C ILE A 126 3.43 5.21 -7.23
N PRO A 127 3.25 4.85 -5.95
CA PRO A 127 4.17 5.20 -4.86
C PRO A 127 5.38 4.26 -4.82
N ILE A 128 6.14 4.19 -5.92
CA ILE A 128 7.19 3.18 -6.13
C ILE A 128 8.27 3.20 -5.05
N HIS A 129 8.62 4.37 -4.50
CA HIS A 129 9.59 4.50 -3.40
C HIS A 129 9.12 3.79 -2.13
N LYS A 130 7.83 3.87 -1.81
CA LYS A 130 7.22 3.19 -0.63
C LYS A 130 7.08 1.70 -0.87
N GLU A 131 6.64 1.31 -2.06
CA GLU A 131 6.58 -0.10 -2.44
C GLU A 131 7.95 -0.77 -2.33
N MET A 132 9.00 -0.12 -2.85
CA MET A 132 10.37 -0.65 -2.76
C MET A 132 10.93 -0.62 -1.34
N TYR A 133 10.57 0.35 -0.49
CA TYR A 133 10.89 0.34 0.95
C TYR A 133 10.42 -0.97 1.58
N PHE A 134 9.10 -1.24 1.47
CA PHE A 134 8.52 -2.43 2.09
C PHE A 134 9.01 -3.72 1.41
N HIS A 135 9.32 -3.70 0.12
CA HIS A 135 9.91 -4.85 -0.58
C HIS A 135 11.30 -5.19 -0.03
N VAL A 136 12.19 -4.20 0.12
CA VAL A 136 13.53 -4.40 0.69
C VAL A 136 13.43 -4.90 2.14
N LEU A 137 12.55 -4.31 2.96
CA LEU A 137 12.32 -4.74 4.35
C LEU A 137 11.99 -6.24 4.43
N ARG A 138 11.09 -6.73 3.56
CA ARG A 138 10.75 -8.15 3.48
C ARG A 138 11.89 -9.03 2.98
N CYS A 139 12.64 -8.57 1.99
CA CYS A 139 13.80 -9.29 1.47
C CYS A 139 14.78 -9.58 2.61
N VAL A 140 15.10 -8.56 3.39
CA VAL A 140 16.06 -8.65 4.47
C VAL A 140 15.56 -9.60 5.57
N ASN A 141 14.33 -9.41 6.06
CA ASN A 141 13.74 -10.25 7.12
C ASN A 141 13.62 -11.73 6.72
N ALA A 142 13.51 -11.99 5.42
CA ALA A 142 13.49 -13.35 4.87
C ALA A 142 14.85 -14.04 4.88
N VAL A 143 15.95 -13.29 4.79
CA VAL A 143 17.31 -13.84 4.68
C VAL A 143 17.97 -14.00 6.03
N THR A 144 17.78 -13.07 6.97
CA THR A 144 18.47 -13.10 8.27
C THR A 144 17.52 -12.89 9.44
N ILE A 145 17.88 -13.43 10.61
CA ILE A 145 17.26 -13.15 11.91
C ILE A 145 18.03 -12.09 12.70
N ASP A 146 19.28 -11.80 12.31
CA ASP A 146 20.12 -10.76 12.91
C ASP A 146 19.59 -9.38 12.51
N GLN A 147 19.09 -8.63 13.50
CA GLN A 147 18.44 -7.34 13.29
C GLN A 147 19.40 -6.23 12.88
N ASP A 148 20.66 -6.26 13.34
CA ASP A 148 21.64 -5.20 13.04
C ASP A 148 22.17 -5.35 11.62
N ARG A 149 22.46 -6.58 11.22
CA ARG A 149 22.79 -6.89 9.82
C ARG A 149 21.61 -6.64 8.90
N ALA A 150 20.40 -6.98 9.35
CA ALA A 150 19.19 -6.68 8.61
C ALA A 150 19.09 -5.17 8.35
N ARG A 151 19.22 -4.35 9.38
CA ARG A 151 19.13 -2.89 9.28
C ARG A 151 20.18 -2.32 8.33
N THR A 152 21.42 -2.82 8.40
CA THR A 152 22.52 -2.35 7.53
C THR A 152 22.28 -2.75 6.06
N ALA A 153 21.88 -4.00 5.82
CA ALA A 153 21.53 -4.48 4.49
C ALA A 153 20.31 -3.75 3.90
N PHE A 154 19.33 -3.43 4.74
CA PHE A 154 18.15 -2.66 4.36
C PHE A 154 18.55 -1.25 3.88
N LYS A 155 19.31 -0.50 4.70
CA LYS A 155 19.76 0.86 4.34
C LYS A 155 20.59 0.84 3.06
N PHE A 156 21.53 -0.09 2.95
CA PHE A 156 22.34 -0.29 1.76
C PHE A 156 21.45 -0.50 0.53
N ALA A 157 20.60 -1.53 0.53
CA ALA A 157 19.79 -1.88 -0.63
C ALA A 157 18.75 -0.80 -0.98
N TYR A 158 18.14 -0.16 0.01
CA TYR A 158 17.16 0.89 -0.22
C TYR A 158 17.80 2.15 -0.82
N ASN A 159 18.97 2.57 -0.33
CA ASN A 159 19.69 3.72 -0.89
C ASN A 159 20.01 3.51 -2.39
N TYR A 160 20.48 2.31 -2.76
CA TYR A 160 20.75 1.97 -4.17
C TYR A 160 19.48 2.00 -5.03
N VAL A 161 18.40 1.32 -4.62
CA VAL A 161 17.18 1.27 -5.43
C VAL A 161 16.52 2.64 -5.52
N TYR A 162 16.57 3.43 -4.45
CA TYR A 162 16.03 4.79 -4.43
C TYR A 162 16.73 5.69 -5.45
N GLN A 163 18.07 5.68 -5.49
CA GLN A 163 18.84 6.46 -6.45
C GLN A 163 18.60 6.00 -7.90
N LEU A 164 18.43 4.69 -8.12
CA LEU A 164 18.09 4.14 -9.43
C LEU A 164 16.71 4.63 -9.89
N ILE A 165 15.71 4.58 -9.02
CA ILE A 165 14.36 5.11 -9.30
C ILE A 165 14.44 6.59 -9.66
N ASN A 166 15.15 7.39 -8.87
CA ASN A 166 15.28 8.84 -9.12
C ASN A 166 15.97 9.13 -10.46
N ALA A 167 17.04 8.41 -10.80
CA ALA A 167 17.74 8.60 -12.06
C ALA A 167 16.87 8.25 -13.28
N ASP A 168 16.16 7.12 -13.20
CA ASP A 168 15.26 6.66 -14.24
C ASP A 168 14.07 7.63 -14.43
N ILE A 169 13.48 8.11 -13.34
CA ILE A 169 12.41 9.11 -13.37
C ILE A 169 12.94 10.43 -13.95
N ALA A 170 14.10 10.92 -13.51
CA ALA A 170 14.67 12.17 -14.01
C ALA A 170 14.95 12.11 -15.51
N ALA A 171 15.53 11.01 -16.00
CA ALA A 171 15.75 10.79 -17.43
C ALA A 171 14.42 10.78 -18.21
N PHE A 172 13.44 10.01 -17.74
CA PHE A 172 12.12 9.97 -18.37
C PHE A 172 11.44 11.35 -18.43
N LEU A 173 11.52 12.11 -17.33
CA LEU A 173 10.97 13.46 -17.24
C LEU A 173 11.70 14.48 -18.11
N ASN A 174 12.96 14.27 -18.42
CA ASN A 174 13.75 15.16 -19.26
C ASN A 174 13.54 14.88 -20.76
N ASP A 175 13.29 13.63 -21.12
CA ASP A 175 13.23 13.19 -22.53
C ASP A 175 11.87 13.47 -23.19
N CYS A 176 10.79 13.55 -22.42
CA CYS A 176 9.44 13.78 -22.96
C CYS A 176 8.93 15.18 -22.66
N GLU A 177 8.36 15.84 -23.66
CA GLU A 177 7.63 17.09 -23.50
C GLU A 177 6.21 16.78 -23.01
N ASP A 178 5.73 17.54 -22.02
CA ASP A 178 4.34 17.49 -21.54
C ASP A 178 3.83 16.12 -21.00
N ILE A 179 4.56 15.52 -20.05
CA ILE A 179 4.24 14.21 -19.45
C ILE A 179 3.06 14.26 -18.46
N GLY A 180 1.99 13.51 -18.73
CA GLY A 180 0.87 13.34 -17.82
C GLY A 180 1.10 12.23 -16.77
N VAL A 181 0.18 12.15 -15.79
CA VAL A 181 0.22 11.10 -14.75
C VAL A 181 0.10 9.69 -15.32
N GLY A 182 -0.56 9.53 -16.47
CA GLY A 182 -0.69 8.21 -17.10
C GLY A 182 0.59 7.69 -17.73
N GLU A 183 1.36 8.55 -18.38
CA GLU A 183 2.64 8.22 -19.00
C GLU A 183 3.66 7.81 -17.94
N ILE A 184 3.79 8.59 -16.86
CA ILE A 184 4.73 8.29 -15.78
C ILE A 184 4.39 6.99 -15.05
N ASN A 185 3.11 6.71 -14.81
CA ASN A 185 2.71 5.46 -14.18
C ASN A 185 2.95 4.24 -15.07
N ARG A 186 2.77 4.38 -16.38
CA ARG A 186 3.12 3.33 -17.35
C ARG A 186 4.62 3.03 -17.30
N PHE A 187 5.45 4.09 -17.27
CA PHE A 187 6.89 3.96 -17.11
C PHE A 187 7.26 3.26 -15.80
N ILE A 188 6.73 3.73 -14.66
CA ILE A 188 6.98 3.14 -13.35
C ILE A 188 6.58 1.66 -13.31
N ASP A 189 5.43 1.28 -13.86
CA ASP A 189 4.99 -0.12 -13.89
C ASP A 189 5.91 -0.99 -14.75
N GLN A 190 6.43 -0.48 -15.87
CA GLN A 190 7.42 -1.20 -16.69
C GLN A 190 8.72 -1.45 -15.90
N GLN A 191 9.17 -0.46 -15.13
CA GLN A 191 10.43 -0.54 -14.38
C GLN A 191 10.32 -1.27 -13.04
N ARG A 192 9.09 -1.48 -12.53
CA ARG A 192 8.81 -2.10 -11.22
C ARG A 192 9.56 -3.42 -10.98
N VAL A 193 9.56 -4.33 -11.95
CA VAL A 193 10.23 -5.65 -11.83
C VAL A 193 11.74 -5.49 -11.79
N LYS A 194 12.29 -4.53 -12.55
CA LYS A 194 13.71 -4.18 -12.54
C LYS A 194 14.13 -3.72 -11.15
N TYR A 195 13.42 -2.73 -10.57
CA TYR A 195 13.71 -2.21 -9.24
C TYR A 195 13.66 -3.28 -8.15
N ALA A 196 12.61 -4.11 -8.15
CA ALA A 196 12.50 -5.22 -7.22
C ALA A 196 13.67 -6.21 -7.36
N THR A 197 14.09 -6.51 -8.59
CA THR A 197 15.21 -7.43 -8.85
C THR A 197 16.55 -6.85 -8.39
N VAL A 198 16.77 -5.55 -8.62
CA VAL A 198 17.98 -4.85 -8.14
C VAL A 198 18.02 -4.85 -6.61
N ALA A 199 16.91 -4.50 -5.96
CA ALA A 199 16.76 -4.54 -4.50
C ALA A 199 17.09 -5.94 -3.92
N GLU A 200 16.49 -6.99 -4.49
CA GLU A 200 16.76 -8.38 -4.12
C GLU A 200 18.26 -8.73 -4.25
N SER A 201 18.91 -8.25 -5.31
CA SER A 201 20.34 -8.50 -5.56
C SER A 201 21.27 -7.74 -4.62
N MET A 202 20.92 -6.50 -4.26
CA MET A 202 21.67 -5.72 -3.26
C MET A 202 21.59 -6.37 -1.88
N VAL A 203 20.39 -6.79 -1.45
CA VAL A 203 20.19 -7.48 -0.17
C VAL A 203 21.02 -8.75 -0.09
N MET A 204 20.94 -9.61 -1.13
CA MET A 204 21.68 -10.87 -1.16
C MET A 204 23.20 -10.64 -1.14
N SER A 205 23.68 -9.70 -1.94
CA SER A 205 25.11 -9.44 -2.05
C SER A 205 25.68 -8.89 -0.75
N HIS A 206 24.93 -8.03 -0.05
CA HIS A 206 25.35 -7.49 1.25
C HIS A 206 25.34 -8.58 2.35
N LEU A 207 24.23 -9.32 2.51
CA LEU A 207 24.10 -10.30 3.60
C LEU A 207 24.97 -11.55 3.42
N LEU A 208 25.31 -11.93 2.19
CA LEU A 208 26.14 -13.10 1.89
C LEU A 208 27.62 -12.73 1.71
N SER A 209 27.98 -11.44 1.79
CA SER A 209 29.36 -11.01 1.84
C SER A 209 29.99 -11.35 3.21
N PRO A 210 31.27 -11.76 3.27
CA PRO A 210 31.95 -12.05 4.52
C PRO A 210 32.08 -10.84 5.46
N PRO A 211 31.84 -11.00 6.78
CA PRO A 211 31.33 -12.21 7.42
C PRO A 211 29.86 -12.41 7.01
N ALA A 212 29.50 -13.57 6.46
CA ALA A 212 28.13 -13.80 5.97
C ALA A 212 27.14 -13.97 7.13
N ALA A 213 25.92 -13.44 6.99
CA ALA A 213 24.87 -13.68 7.96
C ALA A 213 24.46 -15.15 7.92
N THR A 214 24.19 -15.78 9.07
CA THR A 214 23.59 -17.11 9.11
C THR A 214 22.22 -17.03 8.42
N PRO A 215 22.05 -17.67 7.25
CA PRO A 215 20.80 -17.53 6.52
C PRO A 215 19.66 -18.17 7.32
N ARG A 216 18.49 -17.54 7.29
CA ARG A 216 17.28 -18.10 7.86
C ARG A 216 16.97 -19.43 7.17
N GLU A 217 16.91 -20.49 7.97
CA GLU A 217 16.42 -21.78 7.50
C GLU A 217 15.02 -21.64 6.90
N ASN A 218 14.78 -22.29 5.76
CA ASN A 218 13.48 -22.27 5.10
C ASN A 218 12.93 -20.86 4.81
N SER A 219 13.78 -19.88 4.48
CA SER A 219 13.40 -18.52 4.03
C SER A 219 12.24 -18.51 3.02
N ARG A 220 12.20 -19.48 2.10
CA ARG A 220 11.11 -19.70 1.13
C ARG A 220 9.76 -20.01 1.77
N LYS A 221 9.73 -20.74 2.89
CA LYS A 221 8.52 -21.05 3.68
C LYS A 221 8.16 -19.86 4.58
N TRP A 222 9.17 -19.16 5.10
CA TRP A 222 8.99 -17.93 5.87
C TRP A 222 8.28 -16.85 5.04
N LEU A 223 8.77 -16.55 3.83
CA LEU A 223 8.13 -15.58 2.92
C LEU A 223 6.68 -15.90 2.55
N LYS A 224 6.29 -17.19 2.54
CA LYS A 224 4.88 -17.56 2.32
C LYS A 224 3.97 -17.20 3.48
N THR A 225 4.52 -17.18 4.68
CA THR A 225 3.77 -17.06 5.94
C THR A 225 3.82 -15.65 6.48
N HIS A 226 4.90 -14.91 6.19
CA HIS A 226 5.20 -13.60 6.73
C HIS A 226 5.29 -12.54 5.61
N THR A 227 4.17 -12.27 4.92
CA THR A 227 4.15 -11.20 3.90
C THR A 227 3.69 -9.85 4.45
N ALA A 228 3.11 -9.79 5.65
CA ALA A 228 2.76 -8.52 6.24
C ALA A 228 4.00 -7.80 6.79
N ALA A 229 4.04 -6.48 6.68
CA ALA A 229 5.09 -5.66 7.27
C ALA A 229 4.97 -5.65 8.81
N ASP A 230 6.11 -5.70 9.49
CA ASP A 230 6.29 -5.58 10.94
C ASP A 230 6.48 -4.14 11.41
N MET A 231 5.83 -3.22 10.72
CA MET A 231 5.95 -1.79 10.92
C MET A 231 4.61 -1.16 10.58
N ASP A 232 4.30 -0.08 11.29
CA ASP A 232 3.14 0.73 10.99
C ASP A 232 3.45 1.75 9.90
N TYR A 233 2.41 2.22 9.23
CA TYR A 233 2.53 3.25 8.21
C TYR A 233 1.62 4.43 8.53
N LEU A 234 2.15 5.63 8.34
CA LEU A 234 1.45 6.88 8.56
C LEU A 234 1.60 7.77 7.34
N ALA A 235 0.49 8.30 6.80
CA ALA A 235 0.56 9.24 5.70
C ALA A 235 -0.46 10.36 5.78
N THR A 236 -0.03 11.58 5.47
CA THR A 236 -0.91 12.74 5.28
C THR A 236 -1.28 12.90 3.81
N ASN A 237 -2.46 13.45 3.54
CA ASN A 237 -2.85 13.89 2.21
C ASN A 237 -3.42 15.32 2.31
N GLN A 238 -2.72 16.29 1.72
CA GLN A 238 -3.12 17.70 1.75
C GLN A 238 -4.24 18.03 0.77
N LEU A 239 -4.74 17.14 -0.09
CA LEU A 239 -5.99 17.43 -0.81
C LEU A 239 -7.20 17.00 0.02
N THR A 240 -7.09 15.88 0.73
CA THR A 240 -8.17 15.37 1.56
C THR A 240 -8.17 15.93 2.98
N GLY A 241 -7.03 16.42 3.49
CA GLY A 241 -6.89 16.93 4.85
C GLY A 241 -7.00 15.81 5.87
N VAL A 242 -6.58 14.61 5.48
CA VAL A 242 -6.67 13.41 6.30
C VAL A 242 -5.30 12.81 6.47
N LEU A 243 -5.05 12.38 7.70
CA LEU A 243 -3.96 11.50 8.04
C LEU A 243 -4.50 10.07 8.16
N THR A 244 -3.88 9.13 7.46
CA THR A 244 -4.20 7.71 7.50
C THR A 244 -3.08 6.97 8.22
N TYR A 245 -3.43 6.29 9.31
CA TYR A 245 -2.56 5.39 10.06
C TYR A 245 -2.98 3.95 9.79
N VAL A 246 -2.05 3.13 9.31
CA VAL A 246 -2.26 1.71 9.06
C VAL A 246 -1.38 0.94 10.02
N ARG A 247 -2.01 0.22 10.95
CA ARG A 247 -1.31 -0.60 11.94
C ARG A 247 -0.86 -1.91 11.30
N GLY A 248 0.43 -2.21 11.36
CA GLY A 248 1.01 -3.48 10.94
C GLY A 248 0.45 -4.67 11.74
N ALA A 249 0.45 -5.85 11.14
CA ALA A 249 -0.09 -7.05 11.78
C ALA A 249 0.87 -7.57 12.88
N GLU A 250 0.36 -7.75 14.11
CA GLU A 250 1.12 -8.12 15.32
C GLU A 250 2.03 -9.36 15.19
N LYS A 251 1.74 -10.27 14.25
CA LYS A 251 2.49 -11.52 14.07
C LYS A 251 3.17 -11.66 12.71
N GLN A 252 3.35 -10.56 11.96
CA GLN A 252 3.82 -10.57 10.55
C GLN A 252 2.98 -11.47 9.62
N GLN A 253 1.86 -12.01 10.10
CA GLN A 253 1.05 -12.98 9.38
C GLN A 253 0.32 -12.28 8.25
N SER A 254 0.35 -12.89 7.08
CA SER A 254 -0.36 -12.36 5.92
C SER A 254 -1.83 -12.73 5.91
N SER A 255 -2.58 -12.05 5.06
CA SER A 255 -3.93 -12.45 4.68
C SER A 255 -4.03 -13.83 4.01
N HIS A 256 -2.89 -14.40 3.62
CA HIS A 256 -2.78 -15.73 3.02
C HIS A 256 -2.22 -16.80 3.97
N SER A 257 -2.06 -16.49 5.26
CA SER A 257 -1.58 -17.45 6.27
C SER A 257 -2.53 -18.66 6.43
N LYS A 258 -1.94 -19.82 6.80
CA LYS A 258 -2.54 -21.18 6.71
C LYS A 258 -3.89 -21.33 7.43
N LYS A 259 -4.60 -22.43 7.13
CA LYS A 259 -5.95 -22.74 7.65
C LYS A 259 -6.05 -22.77 9.19
N ASP A 260 -4.96 -23.03 9.92
CA ASP A 260 -4.99 -23.34 11.37
C ASP A 260 -4.58 -22.17 12.30
N GLN A 261 -4.73 -20.91 11.86
CA GLN A 261 -4.34 -19.72 12.64
C GLN A 261 -5.38 -18.61 12.54
N PRO A 262 -5.46 -17.70 13.54
CA PRO A 262 -6.31 -16.52 13.49
C PRO A 262 -6.09 -15.70 12.22
N ALA A 263 -7.13 -14.99 11.78
CA ALA A 263 -7.02 -14.11 10.64
C ALA A 263 -6.14 -12.89 10.99
N ALA A 264 -5.15 -12.56 10.15
CA ALA A 264 -4.35 -11.36 10.34
C ALA A 264 -5.23 -10.11 10.22
N MET A 265 -5.32 -9.31 11.27
CA MET A 265 -6.11 -8.08 11.29
C MET A 265 -5.19 -6.87 11.07
N MET A 266 -5.67 -5.90 10.31
CA MET A 266 -4.97 -4.65 10.07
C MET A 266 -5.94 -3.49 10.35
N ALA A 267 -5.61 -2.68 11.34
CA ALA A 267 -6.39 -1.49 11.67
C ALA A 267 -5.99 -0.33 10.76
N ILE A 268 -6.99 0.44 10.33
CA ILE A 268 -6.85 1.59 9.45
C ILE A 268 -7.64 2.70 10.11
N ASP A 269 -6.90 3.65 10.65
CA ASP A 269 -7.42 4.78 11.38
C ASP A 269 -7.23 6.06 10.56
N ARG A 270 -8.26 6.89 10.53
CA ARG A 270 -8.25 8.18 9.83
C ARG A 270 -8.49 9.30 10.81
N TYR A 271 -7.65 10.32 10.69
CA TYR A 271 -7.70 11.51 11.53
C TYR A 271 -7.94 12.72 10.63
N ALA A 272 -8.96 13.51 10.98
CA ALA A 272 -9.19 14.80 10.35
C ALA A 272 -8.09 15.78 10.79
N LEU A 273 -7.35 16.33 9.83
CA LEU A 273 -6.39 17.41 10.09
C LEU A 273 -7.15 18.74 10.00
N VAL A 274 -7.41 19.37 11.15
CA VAL A 274 -8.16 20.64 11.25
C VAL A 274 -7.32 21.80 10.68
N ARG A 275 -7.98 22.82 10.08
CA ARG A 275 -7.34 24.08 9.66
C ARG A 275 -6.81 24.83 10.91
N SER A 276 -5.66 25.50 10.75
CA SER A 276 -4.65 25.74 11.77
C SER A 276 -5.00 26.65 12.95
N ASP A 277 -6.19 27.24 13.03
CA ASP A 277 -6.43 28.30 14.03
C ASP A 277 -7.02 27.75 15.35
N ASP A 278 -7.79 26.67 15.30
CA ASP A 278 -8.28 25.93 16.50
C ASP A 278 -7.36 24.77 16.91
N ALA A 279 -6.24 24.58 16.20
CA ALA A 279 -5.50 23.32 16.18
C ALA A 279 -4.41 23.15 17.26
N LYS A 280 -4.16 24.17 18.09
CA LYS A 280 -3.13 24.10 19.14
C LYS A 280 -3.61 23.41 20.42
N GLU A 281 -4.90 23.45 20.76
CA GLU A 281 -5.38 22.99 22.08
C GLU A 281 -6.00 21.58 22.10
N ARG A 282 -6.39 20.99 20.96
CA ARG A 282 -7.15 19.71 20.91
C ARG A 282 -6.35 18.45 20.57
N PHE A 283 -5.05 18.54 20.34
CA PHE A 283 -4.38 17.63 19.41
C PHE A 283 -3.46 16.56 19.99
N ASP A 284 -3.12 16.63 21.28
CA ASP A 284 -2.11 15.72 21.83
C ASP A 284 -2.66 14.30 22.10
N ASP A 285 -3.99 14.14 22.23
CA ASP A 285 -4.71 12.87 22.49
C ASP A 285 -5.86 12.57 21.50
N ALA A 286 -5.82 13.13 20.30
CA ALA A 286 -6.94 13.03 19.35
C ALA A 286 -7.22 11.55 18.98
N LYS A 287 -8.43 11.06 19.27
CA LYS A 287 -8.93 9.77 18.81
C LYS A 287 -9.14 9.78 17.29
N PRO A 288 -9.04 8.63 16.61
CA PRO A 288 -9.36 8.54 15.19
C PRO A 288 -10.82 8.93 14.93
N SER A 289 -11.03 9.72 13.88
CA SER A 289 -12.35 10.13 13.41
C SER A 289 -13.09 9.00 12.69
N GLN A 290 -12.35 8.02 12.15
CA GLN A 290 -12.88 6.78 11.60
C GLN A 290 -11.87 5.65 11.80
N SER A 291 -12.35 4.49 12.26
CA SER A 291 -11.52 3.29 12.44
C SER A 291 -12.13 2.11 11.69
N GLN A 292 -11.29 1.36 10.98
CA GLN A 292 -11.69 0.23 10.15
C GLN A 292 -10.70 -0.91 10.29
N VAL A 293 -11.17 -2.15 10.14
CA VAL A 293 -10.35 -3.34 10.29
C VAL A 293 -10.41 -4.19 9.03
N LYS A 294 -9.28 -4.28 8.33
CA LYS A 294 -9.11 -5.22 7.22
C LYS A 294 -8.87 -6.62 7.78
N VAL A 295 -9.62 -7.59 7.28
CA VAL A 295 -9.52 -9.01 7.62
C VAL A 295 -9.57 -9.88 6.34
N PRO A 296 -8.79 -10.97 6.25
CA PRO A 296 -8.78 -11.86 5.09
C PRO A 296 -10.10 -12.59 4.92
N SER A 297 -10.63 -13.18 5.97
CA SER A 297 -11.99 -13.72 6.09
C SER A 297 -12.06 -14.36 7.46
N LEU A 298 -13.19 -14.25 8.16
CA LEU A 298 -13.42 -15.10 9.32
C LEU A 298 -13.53 -16.55 8.86
N LYS A 299 -12.77 -17.44 9.52
CA LYS A 299 -12.69 -18.87 9.17
C LYS A 299 -12.64 -19.69 10.44
N GLU A 300 -13.24 -20.86 10.46
CA GLU A 300 -13.06 -21.81 11.56
C GLU A 300 -11.64 -22.38 11.53
N PHE A 301 -11.01 -22.52 12.70
CA PHE A 301 -9.68 -23.11 12.83
C PHE A 301 -9.51 -23.81 14.18
N LYS A 302 -8.51 -24.68 14.31
CA LYS A 302 -8.16 -25.31 15.60
C LYS A 302 -6.99 -24.58 16.25
N ALA A 303 -7.15 -24.22 17.52
CA ALA A 303 -6.08 -23.69 18.37
C ALA A 303 -5.98 -24.53 19.64
N GLN A 304 -4.79 -25.07 19.92
CA GLN A 304 -4.54 -25.92 21.11
C GLN A 304 -5.57 -27.06 21.27
N GLY A 305 -5.93 -27.71 20.16
CA GLY A 305 -6.92 -28.80 20.16
C GLY A 305 -8.39 -28.36 20.22
N ARG A 306 -8.68 -27.10 20.51
CA ARG A 306 -10.05 -26.53 20.54
C ARG A 306 -10.44 -25.96 19.18
N SER A 307 -11.69 -26.18 18.78
CA SER A 307 -12.25 -25.58 17.55
C SER A 307 -12.71 -24.16 17.86
N ILE A 308 -12.16 -23.18 17.16
CA ILE A 308 -12.57 -21.77 17.24
C ILE A 308 -13.57 -21.50 16.12
N THR A 309 -14.80 -21.12 16.51
CA THR A 309 -15.90 -20.82 15.59
C THR A 309 -15.84 -19.37 15.07
N ILE A 310 -16.67 -19.04 14.08
CA ILE A 310 -16.76 -17.65 13.60
C ILE A 310 -17.45 -16.77 14.64
N SER A 311 -18.51 -17.25 15.30
CA SER A 311 -19.17 -16.54 16.38
C SER A 311 -18.23 -16.22 17.55
N GLN A 312 -17.31 -17.13 17.91
CA GLN A 312 -16.29 -16.88 18.92
C GLN A 312 -15.31 -15.79 18.44
N GLN A 313 -14.84 -15.84 17.20
CA GLN A 313 -14.00 -14.77 16.64
C GLN A 313 -14.67 -13.40 16.67
N ILE A 314 -15.97 -13.33 16.37
CA ILE A 314 -16.75 -12.10 16.47
C ILE A 314 -16.77 -11.64 17.94
N ARG A 315 -17.05 -12.54 18.89
CA ARG A 315 -17.04 -12.22 20.33
C ARG A 315 -15.68 -11.68 20.78
N ASP A 316 -14.60 -12.37 20.45
CA ASP A 316 -13.23 -12.00 20.81
C ASP A 316 -12.87 -10.61 20.26
N PHE A 317 -13.28 -10.30 19.03
CA PHE A 317 -13.11 -8.96 18.48
C PHE A 317 -13.89 -7.91 19.27
N MET A 318 -15.17 -8.17 19.55
CA MET A 318 -16.03 -7.21 20.24
C MET A 318 -15.51 -6.94 21.65
N VAL A 319 -14.89 -7.93 22.31
CA VAL A 319 -14.12 -7.72 23.55
C VAL A 319 -12.88 -6.86 23.29
N GLY A 320 -12.04 -7.25 22.33
CA GLY A 320 -10.74 -6.62 22.09
C GLY A 320 -10.81 -5.14 21.72
N TYR A 321 -11.90 -4.70 21.08
CA TYR A 321 -12.15 -3.30 20.72
C TYR A 321 -13.12 -2.57 21.66
N ASN A 322 -13.50 -3.18 22.79
CA ASN A 322 -14.42 -2.63 23.79
C ASN A 322 -15.80 -2.21 23.21
N LEU A 323 -16.38 -3.05 22.35
CA LEU A 323 -17.65 -2.79 21.64
C LEU A 323 -18.83 -3.56 22.25
N GLN A 324 -19.00 -3.51 23.58
CA GLN A 324 -19.94 -4.40 24.29
C GLN A 324 -21.08 -3.70 25.03
N GLY A 325 -21.04 -2.37 25.17
CA GLY A 325 -22.07 -1.58 25.86
C GLY A 325 -23.24 -1.20 24.98
N SER A 326 -24.40 -0.88 25.58
CA SER A 326 -25.61 -0.43 24.87
C SER A 326 -25.38 0.78 23.95
N ASP A 327 -24.41 1.61 24.31
CA ASP A 327 -24.07 2.85 23.61
C ASP A 327 -23.02 2.63 22.52
N ALA A 328 -22.45 1.42 22.42
CA ALA A 328 -21.50 1.12 21.36
C ALA A 328 -22.23 1.08 20.00
N PRO A 329 -21.62 1.64 18.95
CA PRO A 329 -22.24 1.69 17.64
C PRO A 329 -22.41 0.27 17.07
N PRO A 330 -23.37 0.06 16.15
CA PRO A 330 -23.49 -1.20 15.43
C PRO A 330 -22.17 -1.56 14.76
N VAL A 331 -21.96 -2.86 14.51
CA VAL A 331 -20.74 -3.35 13.88
C VAL A 331 -21.09 -4.05 12.58
N VAL A 332 -20.40 -3.70 11.49
CA VAL A 332 -20.72 -4.21 10.16
C VAL A 332 -19.52 -4.90 9.55
N TYR A 333 -19.75 -6.14 9.15
CA TYR A 333 -18.79 -6.92 8.37
C TYR A 333 -19.10 -6.77 6.88
N ASN A 334 -18.30 -5.93 6.22
CA ASN A 334 -18.31 -5.73 4.78
C ASN A 334 -17.57 -6.90 4.12
N LEU A 335 -18.32 -7.88 3.65
CA LEU A 335 -17.79 -9.01 2.93
C LEU A 335 -17.53 -8.58 1.48
N LEU A 336 -16.26 -8.36 1.15
CA LEU A 336 -15.79 -7.99 -0.19
C LEU A 336 -15.55 -9.23 -1.09
N THR A 337 -15.98 -10.41 -0.63
CA THR A 337 -15.95 -11.65 -1.42
C THR A 337 -17.30 -11.92 -2.04
N SER A 338 -17.30 -12.27 -3.30
CA SER A 338 -18.48 -12.56 -4.09
C SER A 338 -19.10 -13.93 -3.81
N LEU A 339 -20.43 -14.03 -3.83
CA LEU A 339 -21.10 -15.31 -4.08
C LEU A 339 -20.84 -15.71 -5.55
N PRO A 340 -20.11 -16.79 -5.86
CA PRO A 340 -19.68 -17.11 -7.22
C PRO A 340 -20.84 -17.46 -8.16
N ARG A 341 -20.70 -17.13 -9.45
CA ARG A 341 -21.50 -17.69 -10.54
C ARG A 341 -20.92 -19.05 -10.90
N GLY A 342 -21.68 -20.12 -10.69
CA GLY A 342 -21.24 -21.49 -10.98
C GLY A 342 -20.50 -22.12 -9.81
N GLN A 343 -19.45 -22.89 -10.10
CA GLN A 343 -18.73 -23.69 -9.10
C GLN A 343 -17.98 -22.81 -8.08
N ASP A 344 -18.10 -23.17 -6.79
CA ASP A 344 -17.41 -22.51 -5.69
C ASP A 344 -15.94 -22.97 -5.56
N SER A 345 -15.13 -22.68 -6.58
CA SER A 345 -13.74 -23.17 -6.68
C SER A 345 -12.78 -22.63 -5.61
N CYS A 346 -13.17 -21.56 -4.90
CA CYS A 346 -12.35 -20.91 -3.86
C CYS A 346 -12.98 -20.95 -2.46
N GLU A 347 -14.08 -21.71 -2.29
CA GLU A 347 -14.87 -21.79 -1.05
C GLU A 347 -15.43 -20.42 -0.60
N GLN A 348 -15.67 -19.50 -1.55
CA GLN A 348 -16.21 -18.17 -1.27
C GLN A 348 -17.65 -18.23 -0.79
N GLU A 349 -18.49 -19.04 -1.45
CA GLU A 349 -19.88 -19.22 -0.99
C GLU A 349 -19.87 -19.92 0.37
N ALA A 350 -19.11 -21.01 0.51
CA ALA A 350 -19.00 -21.73 1.77
C ALA A 350 -18.55 -20.82 2.93
N SER A 351 -17.53 -19.97 2.72
CA SER A 351 -17.08 -19.00 3.72
C SER A 351 -18.17 -17.98 4.05
N ALA A 352 -18.85 -17.43 3.06
CA ALA A 352 -19.94 -16.47 3.28
C ALA A 352 -21.07 -17.08 4.11
N LYS A 353 -21.48 -18.32 3.81
CA LYS A 353 -22.51 -19.05 4.55
C LYS A 353 -22.15 -19.21 6.03
N LYS A 354 -20.89 -19.55 6.33
CA LYS A 354 -20.41 -19.67 7.72
C LYS A 354 -20.44 -18.31 8.42
N ILE A 355 -20.03 -17.24 7.75
CA ILE A 355 -20.07 -15.88 8.30
C ILE A 355 -21.51 -15.45 8.62
N PHE A 356 -22.46 -15.69 7.71
CA PHE A 356 -23.88 -15.36 7.95
C PHE A 356 -24.42 -16.11 9.17
N LYS A 357 -24.16 -17.42 9.25
CA LYS A 357 -24.60 -18.24 10.38
C LYS A 357 -23.94 -17.80 11.69
N GLY A 358 -22.64 -17.52 11.67
CA GLY A 358 -21.87 -17.07 12.83
C GLY A 358 -22.30 -15.70 13.34
N ALA A 359 -22.64 -14.77 12.45
CA ALA A 359 -23.19 -13.47 12.82
C ALA A 359 -24.54 -13.62 13.54
N HIS A 360 -25.46 -14.42 13.00
CA HIS A 360 -26.74 -14.68 13.66
C HIS A 360 -26.57 -15.42 14.99
N HIS A 361 -25.68 -16.41 15.05
CA HIS A 361 -25.43 -17.15 16.29
C HIS A 361 -24.83 -16.24 17.37
N TYR A 362 -23.85 -15.41 17.01
CA TYR A 362 -23.32 -14.37 17.89
C TYR A 362 -24.45 -13.45 18.39
N ASN A 363 -25.28 -12.92 17.50
CA ASN A 363 -26.39 -12.03 17.85
C ASN A 363 -27.45 -12.70 18.75
N ALA A 364 -27.72 -13.99 18.56
CA ALA A 364 -28.68 -14.74 19.39
C ALA A 364 -28.16 -14.98 20.82
N THR A 365 -26.84 -14.97 21.02
CA THR A 365 -26.22 -15.17 22.35
C THR A 365 -26.01 -13.87 23.14
N ARG A 366 -26.58 -12.75 22.70
CA ARG A 366 -26.46 -11.46 23.41
C ARG A 366 -27.84 -10.90 23.73
N ASP A 367 -28.00 -10.52 24.99
CA ASP A 367 -29.19 -9.81 25.46
C ASP A 367 -29.09 -8.29 25.21
N ASN A 368 -27.88 -7.76 24.97
CA ASN A 368 -27.60 -6.34 24.77
C ASN A 368 -26.97 -6.03 23.40
N ARG A 369 -27.28 -4.83 22.89
CA ARG A 369 -26.65 -4.18 21.72
C ARG A 369 -25.20 -3.79 22.05
N PRO A 370 -24.32 -3.60 21.04
CA PRO A 370 -24.57 -3.63 19.59
C PRO A 370 -24.60 -5.03 18.97
N LEU A 371 -25.46 -5.17 17.96
CA LEU A 371 -25.48 -6.34 17.08
C LEU A 371 -24.40 -6.27 16.00
N PHE A 372 -24.08 -7.44 15.46
CA PHE A 372 -23.14 -7.62 14.36
C PHE A 372 -23.89 -7.92 13.05
N TYR A 373 -23.79 -7.03 12.08
CA TYR A 373 -24.43 -7.16 10.77
C TYR A 373 -23.43 -7.51 9.68
N VAL A 374 -23.92 -8.01 8.55
CA VAL A 374 -23.09 -8.42 7.41
C VAL A 374 -23.59 -7.73 6.15
N MET A 375 -22.70 -7.01 5.46
CA MET A 375 -22.96 -6.43 4.16
C MET A 375 -22.17 -7.20 3.10
N ASN A 376 -22.86 -7.92 2.21
CA ASN A 376 -22.22 -8.75 1.17
C ASN A 376 -22.65 -8.35 -0.24
N LEU A 377 -22.30 -7.14 -0.67
CA LEU A 377 -22.69 -6.66 -2.00
C LEU A 377 -21.80 -7.24 -3.13
N PRO A 378 -22.36 -7.50 -4.33
CA PRO A 378 -21.69 -8.17 -5.43
C PRO A 378 -20.72 -7.25 -6.17
N ILE A 379 -19.47 -7.18 -5.70
CA ILE A 379 -18.44 -6.27 -6.24
C ILE A 379 -17.59 -6.80 -7.41
N ASN A 380 -18.03 -7.81 -8.17
CA ASN A 380 -17.31 -8.29 -9.38
C ASN A 380 -18.22 -9.01 -10.42
N GLN A 381 -17.73 -9.26 -11.65
CA GLN A 381 -18.51 -9.97 -12.67
C GLN A 381 -18.76 -11.45 -12.39
N HIS A 382 -17.92 -12.08 -11.56
CA HIS A 382 -18.06 -13.47 -11.13
C HIS A 382 -19.06 -13.63 -9.97
N THR A 383 -19.66 -12.55 -9.46
CA THR A 383 -20.70 -12.61 -8.42
C THR A 383 -22.08 -13.00 -8.97
N GLN A 384 -22.95 -13.55 -8.15
CA GLN A 384 -24.38 -13.56 -8.44
C GLN A 384 -24.97 -12.15 -8.23
N PHE A 385 -26.03 -11.82 -8.98
CA PHE A 385 -26.86 -10.67 -8.64
C PHE A 385 -27.59 -10.95 -7.32
N LEU A 386 -27.85 -9.96 -6.49
CA LEU A 386 -28.65 -10.15 -5.28
C LEU A 386 -30.10 -9.78 -5.56
N HIS A 387 -31.01 -10.73 -5.31
CA HIS A 387 -32.46 -10.54 -5.41
C HIS A 387 -33.19 -11.59 -4.57
N TYR A 388 -34.41 -11.27 -4.15
CA TYR A 388 -35.19 -12.10 -3.24
C TYR A 388 -35.83 -13.34 -3.88
N ASP A 389 -35.79 -13.44 -5.21
CA ASP A 389 -36.24 -14.63 -5.95
C ASP A 389 -35.06 -15.56 -6.32
N GLY A 390 -33.84 -15.24 -5.85
CA GLY A 390 -32.63 -16.02 -6.12
C GLY A 390 -32.48 -17.26 -5.23
N SER A 391 -31.27 -17.82 -5.22
CA SER A 391 -30.87 -18.91 -4.33
C SER A 391 -31.01 -18.53 -2.85
N LYS A 392 -31.10 -19.54 -1.99
CA LYS A 392 -31.19 -19.38 -0.53
C LYS A 392 -30.08 -18.46 0.02
N THR A 393 -28.86 -18.54 -0.53
CA THR A 393 -27.72 -17.70 -0.13
C THR A 393 -27.85 -16.26 -0.63
N GLN A 394 -28.34 -16.05 -1.86
CA GLN A 394 -28.59 -14.71 -2.40
C GLN A 394 -29.64 -13.94 -1.59
N LYS A 395 -30.74 -14.63 -1.24
CA LYS A 395 -31.82 -14.05 -0.41
C LYS A 395 -31.28 -13.61 0.95
N GLU A 396 -30.51 -14.47 1.60
CA GLU A 396 -29.90 -14.16 2.89
C GLU A 396 -28.90 -13.01 2.81
N ALA A 397 -28.03 -13.01 1.81
CA ALA A 397 -27.05 -11.94 1.63
C ALA A 397 -27.71 -10.58 1.41
N LEU A 398 -28.79 -10.52 0.62
CA LEU A 398 -29.54 -9.28 0.41
C LEU A 398 -30.27 -8.85 1.69
N LEU A 399 -30.89 -9.79 2.40
CA LEU A 399 -31.63 -9.49 3.63
C LEU A 399 -30.69 -8.96 4.74
N LEU A 400 -29.50 -9.55 4.88
CA LEU A 400 -28.48 -9.07 5.81
C LEU A 400 -27.96 -7.67 5.44
N ALA A 401 -27.78 -7.39 4.15
CA ALA A 401 -27.40 -6.05 3.69
C ALA A 401 -28.52 -5.02 3.95
N ASP A 402 -29.78 -5.40 3.72
CA ASP A 402 -30.94 -4.56 4.07
C ASP A 402 -31.00 -4.28 5.58
N LEU A 403 -30.77 -5.29 6.43
CA LEU A 403 -30.70 -5.11 7.89
C LEU A 403 -29.57 -4.12 8.27
N ALA A 404 -28.38 -4.26 7.69
CA ALA A 404 -27.29 -3.32 7.92
C ALA A 404 -27.73 -1.89 7.55
N MET A 405 -28.29 -1.66 6.36
CA MET A 405 -28.77 -0.34 5.93
C MET A 405 -29.83 0.25 6.87
N VAL A 406 -30.79 -0.56 7.30
CA VAL A 406 -31.87 -0.12 8.21
C VAL A 406 -31.31 0.31 9.56
N HIS A 407 -30.41 -0.48 10.14
CA HIS A 407 -29.93 -0.26 11.49
C HIS A 407 -28.73 0.69 11.60
N THR A 408 -28.12 1.10 10.48
CA THR A 408 -26.97 2.03 10.50
C THR A 408 -27.14 3.32 9.71
N VAL A 409 -27.99 3.38 8.68
CA VAL A 409 -28.15 4.59 7.85
C VAL A 409 -29.57 5.12 7.94
N LEU A 410 -30.55 4.26 7.68
CA LEU A 410 -31.95 4.69 7.62
C LEU A 410 -32.47 5.17 8.97
N LYS A 411 -32.04 4.52 10.07
CA LYS A 411 -32.40 4.91 11.44
C LYS A 411 -32.05 6.36 11.75
N ASP A 412 -30.95 6.87 11.20
CA ASP A 412 -30.43 8.20 11.50
C ASP A 412 -31.13 9.30 10.68
N LEU A 413 -31.69 8.93 9.52
CA LEU A 413 -32.48 9.83 8.66
C LEU A 413 -33.98 9.86 8.99
N LEU A 414 -34.49 8.82 9.66
CA LEU A 414 -35.90 8.75 10.05
C LEU A 414 -36.10 9.30 11.47
N THR A 415 -37.30 9.78 11.76
CA THR A 415 -37.67 10.21 13.12
C THR A 415 -37.43 9.09 14.14
N PRO A 416 -36.84 9.40 15.32
CA PRO A 416 -36.70 8.43 16.39
C PRO A 416 -38.03 7.72 16.69
N GLY A 417 -38.00 6.39 16.76
CA GLY A 417 -39.22 5.59 16.96
C GLY A 417 -40.01 5.30 15.68
N ASN A 418 -39.46 5.53 14.49
CA ASN A 418 -40.10 5.16 13.23
C ASN A 418 -40.56 3.68 13.23
N SER A 419 -41.85 3.47 12.95
CA SER A 419 -42.50 2.16 13.05
C SER A 419 -41.91 1.12 12.08
N PHE A 420 -41.37 1.53 10.93
CA PHE A 420 -40.71 0.60 10.01
C PHE A 420 -39.44 0.00 10.63
N VAL A 421 -38.58 0.84 11.20
CA VAL A 421 -37.33 0.39 11.84
C VAL A 421 -37.65 -0.51 13.03
N ALA A 422 -38.62 -0.12 13.86
CA ALA A 422 -39.06 -0.91 15.00
C ALA A 422 -39.65 -2.28 14.59
N ASN A 423 -40.43 -2.32 13.51
CA ASN A 423 -41.02 -3.57 13.00
C ASN A 423 -39.94 -4.53 12.47
N ILE A 424 -38.97 -4.02 11.70
CA ILE A 424 -37.85 -4.84 11.20
C ILE A 424 -36.99 -5.36 12.36
N ASP A 425 -36.70 -4.51 13.35
CA ASP A 425 -35.96 -4.91 14.56
C ASP A 425 -36.70 -6.02 15.31
N SER A 426 -38.00 -5.85 15.56
CA SER A 426 -38.85 -6.84 16.25
C SER A 426 -38.85 -8.20 15.54
N LEU A 427 -39.00 -8.21 14.21
CA LEU A 427 -38.95 -9.43 13.41
C LEU A 427 -37.59 -10.13 13.54
N TYR A 428 -36.50 -9.38 13.48
CA TYR A 428 -35.18 -9.95 13.61
C TYR A 428 -34.91 -10.48 15.03
N GLN A 429 -35.31 -9.75 16.06
CA GLN A 429 -35.19 -10.18 17.46
C GLN A 429 -35.99 -11.45 17.76
N ASN A 430 -37.22 -11.56 17.25
CA ASN A 430 -38.04 -12.75 17.40
C ASN A 430 -37.39 -13.97 16.72
N TYR A 431 -36.84 -13.78 15.52
CA TYR A 431 -36.05 -14.82 14.86
C TYR A 431 -34.84 -15.27 15.69
N LEU A 432 -34.10 -14.32 16.31
CA LEU A 432 -32.94 -14.63 17.14
C LEU A 432 -33.33 -15.42 18.41
N ARG A 433 -34.42 -15.04 19.09
CA ARG A 433 -34.94 -15.74 20.29
C ARG A 433 -35.42 -17.16 19.98
N ASN A 434 -36.01 -17.36 18.80
CA ASN A 434 -36.54 -18.66 18.36
C ASN A 434 -35.44 -19.61 17.84
N ARG A 435 -34.18 -19.17 17.76
CA ARG A 435 -33.06 -19.97 17.25
C ARG A 435 -32.47 -20.81 18.39
N SER A 436 -32.40 -22.13 18.20
CA SER A 436 -31.70 -23.03 19.14
C SER A 436 -30.25 -22.59 19.35
N SER A 437 -29.86 -22.47 20.62
CA SER A 437 -28.54 -22.06 21.10
C SER A 437 -27.44 -23.09 20.85
N ASP A 438 -27.79 -24.33 20.49
CA ASP A 438 -26.90 -25.44 20.82
C ASP A 438 -25.81 -25.69 19.74
N LYS A 439 -26.05 -25.31 18.47
CA LYS A 439 -25.04 -25.45 17.39
C LYS A 439 -25.14 -24.40 16.26
N GLU A 440 -24.04 -23.70 15.99
CA GLU A 440 -23.89 -22.70 14.91
C GLU A 440 -24.18 -23.28 13.50
N SER A 441 -23.86 -24.55 13.26
CA SER A 441 -24.04 -25.23 11.96
C SER A 441 -25.49 -25.57 11.62
N GLU A 442 -26.34 -25.80 12.62
CA GLU A 442 -27.72 -26.28 12.49
C GLU A 442 -28.74 -25.13 12.39
N GLY A 443 -28.34 -23.90 12.74
CA GLY A 443 -29.18 -22.71 12.62
C GLY A 443 -29.63 -22.40 11.18
N GLY A 444 -30.93 -22.24 10.99
CA GLY A 444 -31.55 -21.83 9.72
C GLY A 444 -31.28 -20.35 9.38
N TYR A 445 -31.46 -19.98 8.12
CA TYR A 445 -31.34 -18.60 7.63
C TYR A 445 -32.53 -17.75 8.02
N PHE A 446 -32.29 -16.46 8.32
CA PHE A 446 -33.36 -15.51 8.62
C PHE A 446 -34.35 -15.42 7.46
N SER A 447 -33.85 -15.35 6.22
CA SER A 447 -34.66 -15.32 4.99
C SER A 447 -35.61 -16.51 4.78
N LYS A 448 -35.45 -17.59 5.55
CA LYS A 448 -36.35 -18.76 5.50
C LYS A 448 -37.39 -18.79 6.62
N SER A 449 -37.16 -18.07 7.71
CA SER A 449 -38.10 -17.96 8.84
C SER A 449 -39.38 -17.24 8.44
N LEU A 450 -40.43 -17.36 9.26
CA LEU A 450 -41.68 -16.63 9.03
C LEU A 450 -41.44 -15.12 9.13
N GLU A 451 -40.68 -14.72 10.15
CA GLU A 451 -40.28 -13.36 10.44
C GLU A 451 -39.46 -12.76 9.29
N GLY A 452 -38.51 -13.51 8.75
CA GLY A 452 -37.70 -13.07 7.61
C GLY A 452 -38.49 -12.94 6.31
N LYS A 453 -39.49 -13.79 6.07
CA LYS A 453 -40.41 -13.63 4.92
C LYS A 453 -41.23 -12.35 5.05
N GLN A 454 -41.70 -12.03 6.26
CA GLN A 454 -42.40 -10.78 6.55
C GLN A 454 -41.47 -9.57 6.40
N ALA A 455 -40.24 -9.65 6.92
CA ALA A 455 -39.24 -8.60 6.78
C ALA A 455 -38.92 -8.31 5.30
N ILE A 456 -38.75 -9.35 4.47
CA ILE A 456 -38.54 -9.19 3.02
C ILE A 456 -39.68 -8.41 2.36
N LYS A 457 -40.95 -8.67 2.74
CA LYS A 457 -42.12 -7.94 2.21
C LYS A 457 -42.05 -6.45 2.58
N LEU A 458 -41.76 -6.15 3.84
CA LEU A 458 -41.61 -4.78 4.33
C LEU A 458 -40.44 -4.06 3.67
N LEU A 459 -39.30 -4.73 3.51
CA LEU A 459 -38.09 -4.16 2.91
C LEU A 459 -38.24 -3.89 1.40
N ARG A 460 -39.00 -4.73 0.67
CA ARG A 460 -39.37 -4.45 -0.73
C ARG A 460 -40.21 -3.17 -0.81
N ALA A 461 -41.26 -3.07 0.00
CA ALA A 461 -42.13 -1.89 0.03
C ALA A 461 -41.37 -0.62 0.46
N LEU A 462 -40.45 -0.75 1.43
CA LEU A 462 -39.58 0.34 1.87
C LEU A 462 -38.71 0.85 0.72
N LYS A 463 -38.00 -0.03 0.01
CA LYS A 463 -37.13 0.36 -1.10
C LYS A 463 -37.91 0.94 -2.28
N GLU A 464 -39.09 0.41 -2.57
CA GLU A 464 -40.02 1.02 -3.53
C GLU A 464 -40.45 2.41 -3.07
N GLY A 465 -40.83 2.57 -1.80
CA GLY A 465 -41.19 3.85 -1.21
C GLY A 465 -40.05 4.86 -1.27
N ILE A 466 -38.81 4.44 -1.03
CA ILE A 466 -37.60 5.25 -1.21
C ILE A 466 -37.45 5.66 -2.69
N ASN A 467 -37.47 4.71 -3.63
CA ASN A 467 -37.31 5.01 -5.06
C ASN A 467 -38.35 6.01 -5.61
N HIS A 468 -39.55 6.04 -5.03
CA HIS A 468 -40.61 6.98 -5.40
C HIS A 468 -40.65 8.25 -4.54
N GLY A 469 -39.67 8.48 -3.65
CA GLY A 469 -39.61 9.65 -2.77
C GLY A 469 -40.71 9.71 -1.70
N LYS A 470 -41.38 8.59 -1.40
CA LYS A 470 -42.49 8.52 -0.44
C LYS A 470 -42.04 8.34 1.01
N VAL A 471 -40.85 7.76 1.22
CA VAL A 471 -40.30 7.45 2.56
C VAL A 471 -39.23 8.46 2.96
N ILE A 472 -38.43 8.90 1.99
CA ILE A 472 -37.36 9.86 2.18
C ILE A 472 -37.59 10.96 1.18
N ASP A 473 -37.62 12.19 1.67
CA ASP A 473 -37.57 13.35 0.79
C ASP A 473 -36.17 13.49 0.21
N PHE A 474 -36.07 13.29 -1.10
CA PHE A 474 -34.84 13.47 -1.86
C PHE A 474 -34.69 14.87 -2.45
N SER A 475 -35.44 15.85 -1.96
CA SER A 475 -35.07 17.25 -2.18
C SER A 475 -33.74 17.54 -1.48
N ALA A 476 -32.81 18.18 -2.20
CA ALA A 476 -31.68 18.82 -1.55
C ALA A 476 -32.18 20.10 -0.84
N SER A 477 -32.16 20.09 0.49
CA SER A 477 -32.26 21.33 1.26
C SER A 477 -30.95 22.10 1.09
N ASP A 478 -31.02 23.42 0.90
CA ASP A 478 -29.83 24.29 0.83
C ASP A 478 -28.95 24.16 2.10
N ASP A 479 -29.57 23.81 3.24
CA ASP A 479 -28.94 23.61 4.55
C ASP A 479 -28.56 22.14 4.85
N ALA A 480 -28.71 21.22 3.89
CA ALA A 480 -28.39 19.82 4.13
C ALA A 480 -26.92 19.64 4.52
N THR A 481 -26.69 18.98 5.67
CA THR A 481 -25.34 18.65 6.13
C THR A 481 -24.68 17.67 5.16
N ARG A 482 -23.34 17.62 5.19
CA ARG A 482 -22.56 16.71 4.34
C ARG A 482 -22.92 15.23 4.59
N ASP A 483 -23.24 14.90 5.84
CA ASP A 483 -23.72 13.57 6.24
C ASP A 483 -25.03 13.22 5.55
N VAL A 484 -26.03 14.10 5.65
CA VAL A 484 -27.35 13.89 5.05
C VAL A 484 -27.24 13.73 3.53
N LEU A 485 -26.36 14.49 2.86
CA LEU A 485 -26.13 14.32 1.43
C LEU A 485 -25.57 12.93 1.08
N LEU A 486 -24.60 12.42 1.85
CA LEU A 486 -24.04 11.09 1.63
C LEU A 486 -25.08 9.98 1.89
N GLU A 487 -25.83 10.10 2.98
CA GLU A 487 -26.87 9.12 3.37
C GLU A 487 -28.01 9.08 2.35
N LYS A 488 -28.50 10.25 1.89
CA LYS A 488 -29.52 10.32 0.82
C LYS A 488 -29.00 9.72 -0.49
N ALA A 489 -27.81 10.09 -0.94
CA ALA A 489 -27.23 9.53 -2.17
C ALA A 489 -27.05 8.02 -2.07
N LEU A 490 -26.57 7.52 -0.92
CA LEU A 490 -26.44 6.10 -0.63
C LEU A 490 -27.79 5.37 -0.72
N LEU A 491 -28.83 5.87 -0.03
CA LEU A 491 -30.13 5.21 0.00
C LEU A 491 -30.82 5.22 -1.36
N LYS A 492 -30.71 6.32 -2.12
CA LYS A 492 -31.22 6.41 -3.49
C LYS A 492 -30.52 5.39 -4.41
N LEU A 493 -29.18 5.30 -4.34
CA LEU A 493 -28.42 4.35 -5.14
C LEU A 493 -28.69 2.90 -4.72
N TYR A 494 -28.76 2.63 -3.41
CA TYR A 494 -29.03 1.30 -2.87
C TYR A 494 -30.43 0.82 -3.24
N ALA A 495 -31.47 1.63 -3.00
CA ALA A 495 -32.85 1.27 -3.31
C ALA A 495 -33.07 1.01 -4.81
N SER A 496 -32.40 1.77 -5.69
CA SER A 496 -32.52 1.60 -7.14
C SER A 496 -31.77 0.37 -7.67
N LYS A 497 -30.62 0.02 -7.09
CA LYS A 497 -29.77 -1.09 -7.56
C LYS A 497 -29.97 -2.40 -6.81
N TYR A 498 -30.60 -2.37 -5.64
CA TYR A 498 -30.88 -3.51 -4.78
C TYR A 498 -32.37 -3.59 -4.37
N PRO A 499 -33.35 -3.35 -5.26
CA PRO A 499 -34.78 -3.30 -4.89
C PRO A 499 -35.35 -4.65 -4.43
N GLY A 500 -34.65 -5.75 -4.69
CA GLY A 500 -35.10 -7.11 -4.37
C GLY A 500 -35.57 -7.92 -5.57
N ASN A 501 -35.56 -7.33 -6.77
CA ASN A 501 -35.63 -8.00 -8.06
C ASN A 501 -34.25 -8.00 -8.74
N LYS A 502 -34.12 -8.72 -9.86
CA LYS A 502 -32.86 -8.81 -10.59
C LYS A 502 -32.62 -7.53 -11.40
N VAL A 503 -31.56 -6.80 -11.05
CA VAL A 503 -31.10 -5.61 -11.77
C VAL A 503 -29.83 -5.93 -12.55
N GLY A 504 -29.84 -5.66 -13.87
CA GLY A 504 -28.76 -6.06 -14.78
C GLY A 504 -27.41 -5.38 -14.53
N ASP A 505 -27.42 -4.15 -14.01
CA ASP A 505 -26.25 -3.30 -13.80
C ASP A 505 -25.84 -3.17 -12.32
N GLN A 506 -26.48 -3.89 -11.39
CA GLN A 506 -26.25 -3.84 -9.94
C GLN A 506 -24.76 -3.87 -9.53
N LYS A 507 -23.98 -4.68 -10.23
CA LYS A 507 -22.55 -4.90 -9.96
C LYS A 507 -21.69 -3.70 -10.28
N GLU A 508 -22.09 -2.88 -11.24
CA GLU A 508 -21.37 -1.68 -11.68
C GLU A 508 -21.31 -0.64 -10.56
N TYR A 509 -22.31 -0.65 -9.66
CA TYR A 509 -22.45 0.31 -8.57
C TYR A 509 -22.02 -0.24 -7.21
N ALA A 510 -21.73 -1.53 -7.10
CA ALA A 510 -21.52 -2.18 -5.80
C ALA A 510 -20.37 -1.57 -4.99
N SER A 511 -19.25 -1.25 -5.64
CA SER A 511 -18.11 -0.61 -4.98
C SER A 511 -18.42 0.80 -4.49
N LEU A 512 -19.18 1.56 -5.28
CA LEU A 512 -19.61 2.91 -4.89
C LEU A 512 -20.60 2.87 -3.73
N VAL A 513 -21.58 1.96 -3.77
CA VAL A 513 -22.53 1.75 -2.68
C VAL A 513 -21.80 1.40 -1.40
N GLN A 514 -20.82 0.48 -1.44
CA GLN A 514 -20.05 0.15 -0.25
C GLN A 514 -19.20 1.33 0.25
N ALA A 515 -18.58 2.09 -0.64
CA ALA A 515 -17.79 3.27 -0.22
C ALA A 515 -18.66 4.36 0.40
N LEU A 516 -19.83 4.63 -0.18
CA LEU A 516 -20.83 5.54 0.39
C LEU A 516 -21.33 5.05 1.74
N PHE A 517 -21.59 3.75 1.88
CA PHE A 517 -21.96 3.14 3.15
C PHE A 517 -20.92 3.38 4.24
N LEU A 518 -19.65 3.13 3.93
CA LEU A 518 -18.54 3.31 4.86
C LEU A 518 -18.33 4.76 5.27
N ALA A 519 -18.60 5.72 4.37
CA ALA A 519 -18.48 7.14 4.65
C ALA A 519 -19.69 7.68 5.44
N ALA A 520 -20.90 7.24 5.08
CA ALA A 520 -22.14 7.65 5.73
C ALA A 520 -22.20 7.20 7.20
N THR A 521 -21.66 6.01 7.50
CA THR A 521 -21.81 5.38 8.81
C THR A 521 -20.67 5.71 9.78
N ASN A 522 -20.98 5.82 11.08
CA ASN A 522 -20.01 5.94 12.19
C ASN A 522 -19.81 4.60 12.93
N ASN A 523 -20.16 3.49 12.30
CA ASN A 523 -20.02 2.14 12.84
C ASN A 523 -18.57 1.64 12.75
N HIS A 524 -18.24 0.64 13.59
CA HIS A 524 -17.01 -0.11 13.39
C HIS A 524 -17.19 -1.04 12.19
N ASN A 525 -16.29 -0.89 11.21
CA ASN A 525 -16.36 -1.64 9.96
C ASN A 525 -15.22 -2.65 9.86
N PHE A 526 -15.61 -3.91 9.61
CA PHE A 526 -14.69 -4.93 9.14
C PHE A 526 -14.78 -5.10 7.65
N LYS A 527 -13.66 -5.44 7.02
CA LYS A 527 -13.58 -5.68 5.58
C LYS A 527 -12.95 -7.02 5.31
N GLY A 528 -13.77 -7.99 4.93
CA GLY A 528 -13.37 -9.37 4.65
C GLY A 528 -12.98 -9.60 3.19
N CYS A 529 -11.75 -10.03 2.87
CA CYS A 529 -11.44 -10.61 1.56
C CYS A 529 -10.21 -11.55 1.45
N LYS A 530 -10.43 -12.81 1.03
CA LYS A 530 -9.37 -13.84 0.91
C LYS A 530 -8.42 -13.59 -0.27
N SER A 531 -8.85 -12.84 -1.28
CA SER A 531 -8.13 -12.72 -2.56
C SER A 531 -8.40 -11.44 -3.38
N ALA A 532 -8.88 -10.35 -2.76
CA ALA A 532 -9.20 -9.12 -3.51
C ALA A 532 -8.71 -7.84 -2.84
N ASN A 533 -7.39 -7.73 -2.72
CA ASN A 533 -6.72 -6.48 -2.33
C ASN A 533 -7.12 -5.33 -3.24
N GLU A 534 -7.32 -5.57 -4.54
CA GLU A 534 -7.79 -4.60 -5.54
C GLU A 534 -9.11 -3.94 -5.10
N ARG A 535 -10.06 -4.77 -4.64
CA ARG A 535 -11.43 -4.35 -4.32
C ARG A 535 -11.47 -3.57 -3.03
N PHE A 536 -10.71 -4.07 -2.05
CA PHE A 536 -10.45 -3.35 -0.82
C PHE A 536 -9.88 -1.96 -1.14
N SER A 537 -8.78 -1.87 -1.89
CA SER A 537 -8.15 -0.59 -2.21
C SER A 537 -9.11 0.39 -2.88
N TYR A 538 -9.91 -0.10 -3.81
CA TYR A 538 -10.87 0.72 -4.54
C TYR A 538 -11.96 1.33 -3.64
N VAL A 539 -12.61 0.47 -2.84
CA VAL A 539 -13.66 0.89 -1.90
C VAL A 539 -13.06 1.84 -0.86
N GLU A 540 -11.83 1.59 -0.41
CA GLU A 540 -11.13 2.46 0.54
C GLU A 540 -10.77 3.83 -0.01
N ASN A 541 -10.34 3.91 -1.27
CA ASN A 541 -9.99 5.20 -1.86
C ASN A 541 -11.23 6.10 -1.96
N LEU A 542 -12.33 5.56 -2.46
CA LEU A 542 -13.60 6.28 -2.47
C LEU A 542 -14.06 6.63 -1.04
N ASN A 543 -14.00 5.68 -0.12
CA ASN A 543 -14.38 5.91 1.28
C ASN A 543 -13.53 7.04 1.89
N ALA A 544 -12.22 7.05 1.68
CA ALA A 544 -11.33 8.09 2.20
C ALA A 544 -11.69 9.47 1.61
N LEU A 545 -12.01 9.56 0.31
CA LEU A 545 -12.45 10.81 -0.31
C LEU A 545 -13.79 11.30 0.30
N LEU A 546 -14.77 10.41 0.40
CA LEU A 546 -16.10 10.71 0.92
C LEU A 546 -16.09 11.01 2.42
N PHE A 547 -15.26 10.31 3.20
CA PHE A 547 -14.99 10.61 4.60
C PHE A 547 -14.42 12.02 4.76
N SER A 548 -13.48 12.42 3.89
CA SER A 548 -12.87 13.75 3.93
C SER A 548 -13.86 14.85 3.57
N PHE A 549 -14.78 14.56 2.64
CA PHE A 549 -15.91 15.42 2.35
C PHE A 549 -16.77 15.58 3.60
N LYS A 550 -17.23 14.47 4.20
CA LYS A 550 -18.00 14.45 5.45
C LYS A 550 -17.35 15.25 6.58
N ALA A 551 -16.08 14.98 6.86
CA ALA A 551 -15.30 15.63 7.90
C ALA A 551 -15.02 17.12 7.64
N GLY A 552 -15.33 17.63 6.44
CA GLY A 552 -15.09 19.03 6.07
C GLY A 552 -13.62 19.38 5.89
N THR A 553 -12.75 18.39 5.71
CA THR A 553 -11.29 18.57 5.57
C THR A 553 -10.82 18.65 4.12
N LEU A 554 -11.69 18.29 3.19
CA LEU A 554 -11.41 18.29 1.76
C LEU A 554 -11.17 19.72 1.23
N GLU A 555 -10.26 19.89 0.28
CA GLU A 555 -10.02 21.18 -0.39
C GLU A 555 -11.32 21.73 -1.00
N SER A 556 -11.55 23.06 -0.86
CA SER A 556 -12.82 23.72 -1.13
C SER A 556 -13.38 23.43 -2.52
N LYS A 557 -12.54 23.50 -3.58
CA LYS A 557 -12.98 23.26 -4.95
C LYS A 557 -13.44 21.81 -5.15
N ILE A 558 -12.71 20.84 -4.61
CA ILE A 558 -13.11 19.42 -4.67
C ILE A 558 -14.37 19.19 -3.84
N ALA A 559 -14.47 19.78 -2.64
CA ALA A 559 -15.66 19.67 -1.80
C ALA A 559 -16.90 20.23 -2.50
N ASN A 560 -16.79 21.36 -3.19
CA ASN A 560 -17.85 21.95 -3.98
C ASN A 560 -18.23 21.08 -5.20
N GLU A 561 -17.25 20.46 -5.87
CA GLU A 561 -17.51 19.51 -6.96
C GLU A 561 -18.30 18.30 -6.48
N ILE A 562 -17.92 17.70 -5.34
CA ILE A 562 -18.64 16.57 -4.73
C ILE A 562 -20.03 17.00 -4.24
N LYS A 563 -20.17 18.17 -3.60
CA LYS A 563 -21.47 18.69 -3.14
C LYS A 563 -22.44 18.81 -4.32
N LYS A 564 -22.03 19.49 -5.39
CA LYS A 564 -22.84 19.64 -6.61
C LYS A 564 -23.21 18.31 -7.24
N LEU A 565 -22.26 17.35 -7.25
CA LEU A 565 -22.49 16.02 -7.79
C LEU A 565 -23.50 15.21 -6.97
N LEU A 566 -23.41 15.25 -5.64
CA LEU A 566 -24.36 14.61 -4.73
C LEU A 566 -25.75 15.24 -4.87
N THR A 567 -25.85 16.56 -4.77
CA THR A 567 -27.11 17.32 -4.94
C THR A 567 -27.76 17.02 -6.29
N GLY A 568 -27.02 17.16 -7.39
CA GLY A 568 -27.55 16.87 -8.72
C GLY A 568 -28.02 15.42 -8.90
N TYR A 569 -27.36 14.46 -8.26
CA TYR A 569 -27.83 13.06 -8.26
C TYR A 569 -29.09 12.87 -7.41
N ILE A 570 -29.14 13.48 -6.23
CA ILE A 570 -30.26 13.43 -5.27
C ILE A 570 -31.52 14.05 -5.90
N ASP A 571 -31.40 15.20 -6.55
CA ASP A 571 -32.52 15.89 -7.22
C ASP A 571 -32.95 15.23 -8.54
N GLY A 572 -32.16 14.27 -9.05
CA GLY A 572 -32.47 13.55 -10.30
C GLY A 572 -31.96 14.23 -11.58
N ASN A 573 -31.23 15.34 -11.45
CA ASN A 573 -30.58 16.05 -12.57
C ASN A 573 -29.40 15.28 -13.16
N ILE A 574 -28.81 14.34 -12.41
CA ILE A 574 -27.67 13.52 -12.83
C ILE A 574 -28.08 12.04 -12.75
N SER A 575 -27.81 11.28 -13.80
CA SER A 575 -28.05 9.83 -13.81
C SER A 575 -27.15 9.09 -12.82
N ALA A 576 -27.56 7.92 -12.32
CA ALA A 576 -26.70 7.10 -11.43
C ALA A 576 -25.35 6.77 -12.08
N ARG A 577 -25.35 6.57 -13.40
CA ARG A 577 -24.17 6.30 -14.21
C ARG A 577 -23.19 7.48 -14.20
N ASP A 578 -23.67 8.68 -14.51
CA ASP A 578 -22.84 9.88 -14.56
C ASP A 578 -22.36 10.27 -13.18
N PHE A 579 -23.20 10.08 -12.16
CA PHE A 579 -22.83 10.20 -10.75
C PHE A 579 -21.63 9.33 -10.42
N ALA A 580 -21.70 8.03 -10.72
CA ALA A 580 -20.61 7.10 -10.48
C ALA A 580 -19.35 7.47 -11.27
N LEU A 581 -19.48 7.82 -12.56
CA LEU A 581 -18.33 8.12 -13.43
C LEU A 581 -17.59 9.37 -12.96
N LYS A 582 -18.33 10.43 -12.62
CA LYS A 582 -17.75 11.69 -12.15
C LYS A 582 -17.10 11.51 -10.78
N LEU A 583 -17.73 10.80 -9.85
CA LEU A 583 -17.15 10.58 -8.52
C LEU A 583 -15.88 9.72 -8.59
N HIS A 584 -15.85 8.72 -9.47
CA HIS A 584 -14.64 7.97 -9.75
C HIS A 584 -13.56 8.81 -10.39
N SER A 585 -13.90 9.67 -11.34
CA SER A 585 -12.95 10.62 -11.93
C SER A 585 -12.35 11.57 -10.89
N ILE A 586 -13.16 12.08 -9.95
CA ILE A 586 -12.67 12.89 -8.81
C ILE A 586 -11.69 12.06 -7.98
N ASN A 587 -12.06 10.85 -7.58
CA ASN A 587 -11.19 9.96 -6.81
C ASN A 587 -9.87 9.64 -7.53
N ASP A 588 -9.94 9.35 -8.83
CA ASP A 588 -8.79 9.07 -9.70
C ASP A 588 -7.86 10.26 -9.84
N ARG A 589 -8.37 11.48 -9.72
CA ARG A 589 -7.52 12.68 -9.72
C ARG A 589 -6.84 12.91 -8.39
N TYR A 590 -7.35 12.42 -7.24
CA TYR A 590 -6.90 12.97 -5.95
C TYR A 590 -6.54 11.93 -4.87
N ASN A 591 -6.87 10.64 -5.05
CA ASN A 591 -6.86 9.72 -3.91
C ASN A 591 -6.56 8.23 -4.20
N VAL A 592 -6.35 7.81 -5.46
CA VAL A 592 -6.26 6.37 -5.80
C VAL A 592 -5.07 5.62 -5.19
N TYR A 593 -3.94 6.27 -4.92
CA TYR A 593 -2.75 5.56 -4.41
C TYR A 593 -2.39 5.82 -2.96
N ASN A 594 -3.03 6.78 -2.29
CA ASN A 594 -2.61 7.17 -0.94
C ASN A 594 -3.24 6.28 0.14
N ALA A 595 -4.56 6.36 0.36
CA ALA A 595 -5.17 5.73 1.55
C ALA A 595 -5.57 4.25 1.37
N GLY A 596 -6.07 3.84 0.20
CA GLY A 596 -6.63 2.49 0.00
C GLY A 596 -5.62 1.43 -0.41
N VAL A 597 -4.52 1.84 -1.05
CA VAL A 597 -3.50 0.93 -1.58
C VAL A 597 -2.50 0.49 -0.50
N MET A 598 -2.17 1.36 0.44
CA MET A 598 -1.14 1.11 1.45
C MET A 598 -1.39 -0.12 2.32
N PRO A 599 -2.62 -0.44 2.74
CA PRO A 599 -2.91 -1.72 3.40
C PRO A 599 -2.53 -2.94 2.54
N SER A 600 -2.66 -2.88 1.21
CA SER A 600 -2.18 -3.96 0.32
C SER A 600 -0.66 -4.00 0.22
N CYS A 601 -0.01 -2.83 0.14
CA CYS A 601 1.44 -2.71 0.17
C CYS A 601 2.01 -3.29 1.46
N MET A 602 1.39 -3.02 2.61
CA MET A 602 1.80 -3.55 3.90
C MET A 602 1.53 -5.04 4.05
N ASP A 603 0.43 -5.55 3.49
CA ASP A 603 0.06 -6.98 3.60
C ASP A 603 0.84 -7.89 2.61
N THR A 604 1.12 -7.42 1.39
CA THR A 604 1.69 -8.29 0.32
C THR A 604 2.90 -7.73 -0.41
N GLY A 605 3.31 -6.50 -0.10
CA GLY A 605 4.47 -5.81 -0.68
C GLY A 605 4.23 -5.04 -1.96
N THR A 606 3.01 -5.08 -2.49
CA THR A 606 2.61 -4.31 -3.66
C THR A 606 1.08 -4.24 -3.69
N PRO A 607 0.49 -3.15 -4.19
CA PRO A 607 -0.89 -3.20 -4.62
C PRO A 607 -0.98 -4.12 -5.83
N LYS A 608 -2.06 -4.88 -5.94
CA LYS A 608 -2.46 -5.46 -7.22
C LYS A 608 -3.62 -4.61 -7.70
N CYS A 609 -3.48 -3.98 -8.87
CA CYS A 609 -4.53 -3.23 -9.57
C CYS A 609 -4.42 -3.54 -11.07
N TYR A 610 -4.79 -4.74 -11.49
CA TYR A 610 -4.80 -5.07 -12.90
C TYR A 610 -6.13 -4.69 -13.53
N THR A 611 -6.12 -3.68 -14.40
CA THR A 611 -7.30 -3.14 -15.08
C THR A 611 -7.07 -3.11 -16.60
N LYS A 612 -6.77 -4.25 -17.24
CA LYS A 612 -6.56 -4.24 -18.71
C LYS A 612 -7.86 -3.81 -19.40
N PRO A 613 -7.92 -2.64 -20.07
CA PRO A 613 -9.11 -2.24 -20.80
C PRO A 613 -9.27 -3.14 -22.02
N SER A 614 -10.50 -3.47 -22.42
CA SER A 614 -10.71 -4.08 -23.73
C SER A 614 -10.50 -3.02 -24.82
N LYS A 615 -10.04 -3.42 -26.02
CA LYS A 615 -9.85 -2.49 -27.16
C LYS A 615 -11.12 -1.71 -27.54
N LYS A 616 -12.31 -2.23 -27.23
CA LYS A 616 -13.60 -1.58 -27.49
C LYS A 616 -13.93 -0.46 -26.50
N VAL A 617 -13.48 -0.56 -25.25
CA VAL A 617 -13.65 0.51 -24.23
C VAL A 617 -12.80 1.73 -24.59
N ALA A 618 -11.63 1.53 -25.20
CA ALA A 618 -10.77 2.61 -25.67
C ALA A 618 -11.39 3.44 -26.82
N LEU A 619 -12.41 2.93 -27.50
CA LEU A 619 -13.10 3.58 -28.62
C LEU A 619 -14.43 4.25 -28.21
N GLY A 620 -14.80 4.22 -26.92
CA GLY A 620 -15.98 4.92 -26.40
C GLY A 620 -17.36 4.36 -26.84
N THR A 621 -17.40 3.30 -27.64
CA THR A 621 -18.61 2.83 -28.33
C THR A 621 -19.45 1.80 -27.57
N GLU A 622 -18.91 1.14 -26.54
CA GLU A 622 -19.66 0.17 -25.71
C GLU A 622 -19.15 0.12 -24.26
N LEU A 623 -20.06 0.10 -23.28
CA LEU A 623 -19.78 -0.53 -21.98
C LEU A 623 -19.96 -2.03 -22.15
N GLN A 624 -18.90 -2.75 -22.48
CA GLN A 624 -18.98 -4.20 -22.47
C GLN A 624 -17.93 -4.82 -21.57
N ILE A 625 -18.43 -5.22 -20.40
CA ILE A 625 -17.83 -6.09 -19.39
C ILE A 625 -17.71 -7.51 -19.99
N ARG A 626 -16.92 -7.71 -21.04
CA ARG A 626 -16.64 -9.04 -21.60
C ARG A 626 -15.12 -9.24 -21.73
N GLY A 627 -14.54 -9.86 -20.69
CA GLY A 627 -13.27 -10.57 -20.79
C GLY A 627 -12.16 -10.13 -19.82
N VAL A 628 -11.92 -10.97 -18.81
CA VAL A 628 -10.65 -11.20 -18.08
C VAL A 628 -10.08 -10.05 -17.22
N ASN A 629 -10.85 -9.44 -16.30
CA ASN A 629 -10.40 -9.10 -14.93
C ASN A 629 -11.57 -8.70 -14.01
N THR A 630 -11.50 -9.00 -12.71
CA THR A 630 -12.63 -9.08 -11.77
C THR A 630 -13.27 -7.76 -11.29
N ASN A 631 -13.03 -6.59 -11.89
CA ASN A 631 -13.27 -5.32 -11.17
C ASN A 631 -13.89 -4.17 -12.00
N PHE A 632 -14.68 -4.41 -13.05
CA PHE A 632 -15.08 -3.28 -13.89
C PHE A 632 -16.23 -2.43 -13.34
N PHE A 633 -15.83 -1.32 -12.72
CA PHE A 633 -16.26 0.02 -13.15
C PHE A 633 -15.04 0.68 -13.83
N LEU A 634 -15.13 1.05 -15.11
CA LEU A 634 -14.08 1.77 -15.84
C LEU A 634 -14.53 3.22 -16.06
N ALA A 635 -14.14 4.14 -15.18
CA ALA A 635 -13.98 5.53 -15.56
C ALA A 635 -12.88 5.64 -16.63
N GLY A 636 -13.02 6.53 -17.61
CA GLY A 636 -12.04 6.68 -18.69
C GLY A 636 -10.60 6.95 -18.22
N SER A 637 -10.43 7.43 -16.98
CA SER A 637 -9.17 7.74 -16.30
C SER A 637 -8.32 6.52 -15.88
N TYR A 638 -8.87 5.29 -15.88
CA TYR A 638 -8.14 4.10 -15.40
C TYR A 638 -6.99 3.62 -16.29
N SER A 639 -6.78 4.22 -17.46
CA SER A 639 -5.54 4.06 -18.23
C SER A 639 -4.31 4.54 -17.45
N ASN A 640 -4.49 5.52 -16.57
CA ASN A 640 -3.38 6.18 -15.89
C ASN A 640 -2.74 5.34 -14.79
N VAL A 641 -3.39 4.27 -14.33
CA VAL A 641 -2.98 3.55 -13.11
C VAL A 641 -2.86 2.04 -13.34
N PHE A 642 -2.81 1.63 -14.60
CA PHE A 642 -2.71 0.24 -15.01
C PHE A 642 -1.38 -0.38 -14.55
N GLN A 643 -1.46 -1.45 -13.75
CA GLN A 643 -0.29 -2.17 -13.22
C GLN A 643 -0.23 -3.61 -13.74
N ALA A 644 0.32 -3.82 -14.93
CA ALA A 644 0.50 -5.16 -15.49
C ALA A 644 1.52 -5.97 -14.69
N ASN A 645 2.53 -5.31 -14.14
CA ASN A 645 3.71 -5.97 -13.56
C ASN A 645 3.66 -6.16 -12.05
N ALA A 646 2.68 -5.58 -11.34
CA ALA A 646 2.53 -5.70 -9.89
C ALA A 646 2.55 -7.14 -9.36
N SER A 647 1.90 -8.08 -10.05
CA SER A 647 1.86 -9.48 -9.59
C SER A 647 3.24 -10.15 -9.53
N ALA A 648 4.20 -9.71 -10.37
CA ALA A 648 5.55 -10.25 -10.40
C ALA A 648 6.43 -9.81 -9.21
N VAL A 649 6.01 -8.79 -8.47
CA VAL A 649 6.74 -8.29 -7.28
C VAL A 649 6.05 -8.62 -5.96
N GLN A 650 4.91 -9.31 -5.98
CA GLN A 650 4.23 -9.78 -4.76
C GLN A 650 5.08 -10.79 -3.98
N ALA A 651 5.10 -10.65 -2.65
CA ALA A 651 5.88 -11.51 -1.76
C ALA A 651 5.51 -13.01 -1.89
N HIS A 652 4.22 -13.31 -2.08
CA HIS A 652 3.71 -14.69 -2.09
C HIS A 652 3.83 -15.42 -3.44
N SER A 653 3.89 -14.70 -4.57
CA SER A 653 3.92 -15.27 -5.93
C SER A 653 5.26 -15.00 -6.62
N GLY A 654 5.56 -13.73 -6.93
CA GLY A 654 6.67 -13.34 -7.80
C GLY A 654 8.03 -13.26 -7.11
N MET A 655 8.09 -12.80 -5.86
CA MET A 655 9.34 -12.71 -5.08
C MET A 655 9.93 -14.09 -4.79
N ARG A 656 9.10 -15.07 -4.42
CA ARG A 656 9.53 -16.39 -3.96
C ARG A 656 10.43 -17.13 -4.97
N SER A 657 10.18 -17.00 -6.27
CA SER A 657 10.95 -17.70 -7.31
C SER A 657 12.27 -16.98 -7.59
N ARG A 658 12.21 -15.67 -7.86
CA ARG A 658 13.38 -14.84 -8.22
C ARG A 658 14.41 -14.82 -7.10
N PHE A 659 13.94 -14.60 -5.87
CA PHE A 659 14.79 -14.46 -4.68
C PHE A 659 15.53 -15.76 -4.34
N GLY A 660 14.88 -16.91 -4.50
CA GLY A 660 15.49 -18.22 -4.20
C GLY A 660 16.59 -18.61 -5.20
N GLU A 661 16.41 -18.29 -6.48
CA GLU A 661 17.46 -18.49 -7.49
C GLU A 661 18.64 -17.54 -7.26
N LEU A 662 18.35 -16.27 -6.99
CA LEU A 662 19.36 -15.25 -6.76
C LEU A 662 20.24 -15.55 -5.54
N HIS A 663 19.64 -16.04 -4.44
CA HIS A 663 20.39 -16.51 -3.27
C HIS A 663 21.44 -17.57 -3.68
N LYS A 664 21.01 -18.66 -4.33
CA LYS A 664 21.89 -19.77 -4.73
C LYS A 664 23.03 -19.29 -5.63
N LEU A 665 22.71 -18.43 -6.60
CA LEU A 665 23.70 -17.88 -7.52
C LEU A 665 24.72 -17.00 -6.78
N THR A 666 24.23 -16.13 -5.89
CA THR A 666 25.06 -15.21 -5.10
C THR A 666 26.01 -16.00 -4.21
N GLU A 667 25.47 -16.90 -3.38
CA GLU A 667 26.25 -17.75 -2.46
C GLU A 667 27.35 -18.53 -3.19
N LYS A 668 27.04 -19.15 -4.33
CA LYS A 668 28.01 -19.90 -5.14
C LYS A 668 29.16 -19.03 -5.63
N GLN A 669 28.89 -17.81 -6.11
CA GLN A 669 29.93 -16.92 -6.64
C GLN A 669 30.80 -16.36 -5.52
N TRP A 670 30.21 -15.90 -4.41
CA TRP A 670 30.96 -15.40 -3.26
C TRP A 670 31.89 -16.47 -2.69
N LYS A 671 31.40 -17.70 -2.47
CA LYS A 671 32.24 -18.82 -2.01
C LYS A 671 33.41 -19.09 -2.96
N LYS A 672 33.15 -19.11 -4.27
CA LYS A 672 34.20 -19.33 -5.30
C LYS A 672 35.28 -18.25 -5.21
N TYR A 673 34.92 -16.97 -5.27
CA TYR A 673 35.90 -15.89 -5.29
C TYR A 673 36.63 -15.75 -3.96
N TYR A 674 35.93 -15.88 -2.84
CA TYR A 674 36.57 -15.84 -1.52
C TYR A 674 37.60 -16.96 -1.36
N HIS A 675 37.27 -18.21 -1.73
CA HIS A 675 38.22 -19.31 -1.67
C HIS A 675 39.45 -19.09 -2.58
N THR A 676 39.22 -18.48 -3.75
CA THR A 676 40.26 -18.26 -4.77
C THR A 676 41.17 -17.08 -4.44
N TYR A 677 40.65 -16.00 -3.83
CA TYR A 677 41.35 -14.71 -3.71
C TYR A 677 41.47 -14.18 -2.27
N CYS A 678 40.77 -14.76 -1.30
CA CYS A 678 40.64 -14.23 0.05
C CYS A 678 40.88 -15.30 1.16
N SER A 679 41.40 -16.49 0.83
CA SER A 679 41.61 -17.55 1.83
C SER A 679 42.76 -17.22 2.80
N SER A 680 42.58 -17.61 4.07
CA SER A 680 43.57 -17.58 5.15
C SER A 680 44.15 -18.98 5.38
N SER A 681 45.43 -19.09 5.76
CA SER A 681 45.99 -20.34 6.26
C SER A 681 45.50 -20.65 7.68
N SER A 682 45.61 -21.92 8.10
CA SER A 682 45.10 -22.48 9.36
C SER A 682 45.68 -21.87 10.66
N ASP A 683 46.64 -20.97 10.53
CA ASP A 683 47.40 -20.27 11.57
C ASP A 683 47.01 -18.78 11.70
N GLY A 684 45.93 -18.33 11.05
CA GLY A 684 45.32 -17.01 11.29
C GLY A 684 46.09 -15.81 10.69
N LYS A 685 47.18 -16.05 9.96
CA LYS A 685 47.86 -15.02 9.15
C LYS A 685 47.19 -14.95 7.77
N VAL A 686 46.80 -13.73 7.37
CA VAL A 686 46.22 -13.45 6.05
C VAL A 686 47.31 -13.66 4.97
N ILE A 687 47.13 -14.64 4.08
CA ILE A 687 47.94 -14.82 2.87
C ILE A 687 46.95 -15.30 1.79
N LYS A 688 46.48 -14.51 0.82
CA LYS A 688 47.25 -13.88 -0.27
C LYS A 688 46.32 -12.87 -0.96
N ILE A 689 46.51 -11.56 -0.83
CA ILE A 689 45.92 -10.64 -1.80
C ILE A 689 46.71 -10.85 -3.10
N ALA A 690 46.15 -11.62 -4.03
CA ALA A 690 46.59 -11.52 -5.41
C ALA A 690 46.45 -10.05 -5.81
N ASP A 691 47.48 -9.49 -6.47
CA ASP A 691 47.44 -8.16 -7.10
C ASP A 691 46.01 -7.81 -7.53
N MET A 692 45.44 -6.74 -6.98
CA MET A 692 44.05 -6.34 -7.20
C MET A 692 43.74 -6.18 -8.69
N SER A 693 44.74 -5.88 -9.53
CA SER A 693 44.62 -5.94 -11.00
C SER A 693 44.19 -7.32 -11.48
N ARG A 694 44.83 -8.39 -10.97
CA ARG A 694 44.55 -9.79 -11.32
C ARG A 694 43.20 -10.22 -10.78
N VAL A 695 42.83 -9.82 -9.57
CA VAL A 695 41.51 -10.10 -8.99
C VAL A 695 40.42 -9.43 -9.83
N ALA A 696 40.56 -8.13 -10.10
CA ALA A 696 39.63 -7.36 -10.93
C ALA A 696 39.47 -7.94 -12.32
N ARG A 697 40.60 -8.16 -13.02
CA ARG A 697 40.61 -8.77 -14.34
C ARG A 697 39.97 -10.14 -14.30
N ALA A 698 40.30 -10.99 -13.33
CA ALA A 698 39.74 -12.33 -13.27
C ALA A 698 38.24 -12.35 -12.96
N VAL A 699 37.73 -11.44 -12.12
CA VAL A 699 36.29 -11.35 -11.82
C VAL A 699 35.50 -10.94 -13.07
N ILE A 700 36.00 -9.96 -13.83
CA ILE A 700 35.36 -9.44 -15.04
C ILE A 700 35.55 -10.42 -16.22
N ALA A 701 36.76 -10.95 -16.43
CA ALA A 701 37.08 -11.95 -17.44
C ALA A 701 36.34 -13.27 -17.24
N ASP A 702 36.16 -13.72 -15.98
CA ASP A 702 35.35 -14.92 -15.70
C ASP A 702 33.90 -14.75 -16.16
N TYR A 703 33.40 -13.51 -16.35
CA TYR A 703 32.07 -13.24 -16.92
C TYR A 703 32.12 -13.07 -18.45
N SER A 704 33.14 -12.39 -18.98
CA SER A 704 33.23 -12.05 -20.41
C SER A 704 33.81 -13.17 -21.29
N GLU A 705 34.66 -14.04 -20.77
CA GLU A 705 35.46 -15.01 -21.55
C GLU A 705 34.99 -16.46 -21.39
N LYS A 706 34.47 -16.85 -20.23
CA LYS A 706 34.03 -18.24 -20.03
C LYS A 706 32.77 -18.55 -20.83
N ALA A 707 32.66 -19.80 -21.30
CA ALA A 707 31.50 -20.36 -21.98
C ALA A 707 30.30 -20.50 -21.02
N PHE A 708 29.83 -19.39 -20.45
CA PHE A 708 28.46 -19.32 -19.99
C PHE A 708 27.57 -19.43 -21.23
N ALA A 709 26.55 -20.30 -21.13
CA ALA A 709 25.62 -20.62 -22.20
C ALA A 709 25.18 -19.36 -22.95
N TRP A 710 24.95 -19.49 -24.26
CA TRP A 710 24.27 -18.50 -25.08
C TRP A 710 23.15 -17.82 -24.26
N GLY A 711 23.31 -16.54 -23.90
CA GLY A 711 22.41 -15.86 -22.96
C GLY A 711 23.04 -14.99 -21.85
N SER A 712 24.36 -14.78 -21.80
CA SER A 712 24.97 -13.76 -20.92
C SER A 712 24.54 -12.35 -21.34
N HIS A 713 23.76 -11.67 -20.50
CA HIS A 713 23.12 -10.39 -20.83
C HIS A 713 24.09 -9.23 -21.06
N PHE A 714 25.27 -9.25 -20.41
CA PHE A 714 26.21 -8.13 -20.34
C PHE A 714 27.64 -8.49 -20.76
N LYS A 715 27.78 -9.48 -21.65
CA LYS A 715 29.08 -10.00 -22.07
C LYS A 715 29.91 -8.93 -22.79
N GLN A 716 29.26 -8.09 -23.60
CA GLN A 716 29.94 -7.07 -24.39
C GLN A 716 30.41 -5.92 -23.49
N GLU A 717 29.55 -5.45 -22.60
CA GLU A 717 29.87 -4.41 -21.61
C GLU A 717 31.05 -4.81 -20.73
N ALA A 718 31.16 -6.11 -20.39
CA ALA A 718 32.30 -6.65 -19.66
C ALA A 718 33.59 -6.70 -20.52
N LYS A 719 33.49 -6.96 -21.83
CA LYS A 719 34.63 -6.93 -22.75
C LYS A 719 35.12 -5.50 -22.99
N ASP A 720 34.21 -4.60 -23.28
CA ASP A 720 34.49 -3.18 -23.51
C ASP A 720 35.19 -2.60 -22.28
N PHE A 721 34.69 -2.91 -21.07
CA PHE A 721 35.36 -2.51 -19.84
C PHE A 721 36.80 -3.02 -19.72
N LEU A 722 37.10 -4.25 -20.15
CA LEU A 722 38.47 -4.79 -20.11
C LEU A 722 39.39 -4.10 -21.13
N VAL A 723 38.84 -3.71 -22.28
CA VAL A 723 39.57 -3.02 -23.37
C VAL A 723 39.81 -1.56 -23.00
N ASP A 724 38.76 -0.84 -22.58
CA ASP A 724 38.81 0.58 -22.25
C ASP A 724 39.70 0.88 -21.03
N ASN A 725 39.97 -0.13 -20.21
CA ASN A 725 40.77 -0.02 -18.99
C ASN A 725 41.99 -0.96 -19.01
N GLN A 726 42.46 -1.32 -20.20
CA GLN A 726 43.55 -2.26 -20.40
C GLN A 726 44.86 -1.82 -19.71
N ASP A 727 45.08 -0.52 -19.60
CA ASP A 727 46.19 0.11 -18.89
C ASP A 727 46.21 -0.24 -17.38
N LEU A 728 45.04 -0.29 -16.73
CA LEU A 728 44.88 -0.74 -15.35
C LEU A 728 45.18 -2.24 -15.20
N PHE A 729 44.98 -3.04 -16.25
CA PHE A 729 45.13 -4.50 -16.22
C PHE A 729 46.48 -5.03 -16.74
N LEU A 730 47.27 -4.19 -17.43
CA LEU A 730 48.56 -4.55 -18.03
C LEU A 730 49.77 -3.92 -17.35
N ALA A 731 49.57 -3.04 -16.37
CA ALA A 731 50.67 -2.32 -15.72
C ALA A 731 51.69 -3.28 -15.08
N LYS A 732 52.94 -3.24 -15.55
CA LYS A 732 54.09 -4.02 -15.03
C LYS A 732 54.66 -3.47 -13.69
N GLY A 733 53.89 -2.71 -12.92
CA GLY A 733 54.31 -2.07 -11.66
C GLY A 733 53.43 -2.45 -10.47
N SER A 734 53.85 -2.14 -9.25
CA SER A 734 53.09 -2.41 -8.03
C SER A 734 51.71 -1.75 -8.06
N TRP A 735 50.69 -2.46 -7.59
CA TRP A 735 49.33 -1.94 -7.45
C TRP A 735 49.28 -0.85 -6.37
N THR A 736 48.63 0.28 -6.64
CA THR A 736 48.57 1.44 -5.73
C THR A 736 47.15 1.75 -5.28
N VAL A 737 47.00 2.47 -4.17
CA VAL A 737 45.70 2.93 -3.65
C VAL A 737 44.97 3.81 -4.67
N ALA A 738 45.69 4.71 -5.35
CA ALA A 738 45.12 5.55 -6.41
C ALA A 738 44.52 4.70 -7.55
N LYS A 739 45.19 3.62 -7.96
CA LYS A 739 44.65 2.67 -8.95
C LYS A 739 43.42 1.92 -8.43
N SER A 740 43.41 1.54 -7.15
CA SER A 740 42.20 0.97 -6.51
C SER A 740 41.03 1.95 -6.57
N GLN A 741 41.25 3.22 -6.22
CA GLN A 741 40.21 4.26 -6.25
C GLN A 741 39.69 4.51 -7.67
N GLU A 742 40.60 4.60 -8.65
CA GLU A 742 40.23 4.78 -10.06
C GLU A 742 39.40 3.60 -10.58
N LEU A 743 39.87 2.38 -10.35
CA LEU A 743 39.17 1.17 -10.77
C LEU A 743 37.85 0.99 -10.02
N LEU A 744 37.77 1.37 -8.75
CA LEU A 744 36.54 1.38 -7.98
C LEU A 744 35.50 2.31 -8.62
N GLY A 745 35.89 3.53 -9.00
CA GLY A 745 35.03 4.48 -9.70
C GLY A 745 34.53 3.96 -11.05
N LYS A 746 35.44 3.36 -11.84
CA LYS A 746 35.11 2.73 -13.13
C LYS A 746 34.16 1.53 -12.95
N THR A 747 34.43 0.66 -11.99
CA THR A 747 33.60 -0.52 -11.66
C THR A 747 32.21 -0.10 -11.17
N ALA A 748 32.12 0.95 -10.34
CA ALA A 748 30.86 1.53 -9.88
C ALA A 748 30.05 2.11 -11.04
N THR A 749 30.72 2.68 -12.05
CA THR A 749 30.08 3.20 -13.26
C THR A 749 29.50 2.07 -14.11
N LEU A 750 30.30 1.04 -14.40
CA LEU A 750 29.82 -0.16 -15.12
C LEU A 750 28.63 -0.81 -14.40
N HIS A 751 28.71 -0.92 -13.08
CA HIS A 751 27.68 -1.52 -12.25
C HIS A 751 26.34 -0.76 -12.35
N LYS A 752 26.38 0.58 -12.35
CA LYS A 752 25.19 1.40 -12.59
C LYS A 752 24.62 1.20 -13.99
N THR A 753 25.48 1.14 -15.00
CA THR A 753 25.05 0.94 -16.40
C THR A 753 24.27 -0.37 -16.54
N ILE A 754 24.77 -1.47 -15.99
CA ILE A 754 24.05 -2.75 -16.06
C ILE A 754 22.76 -2.76 -15.23
N GLN A 755 22.69 -2.07 -14.09
CA GLN A 755 21.47 -1.97 -13.28
C GLN A 755 20.37 -1.13 -13.96
N ARG A 756 20.76 -0.15 -14.78
CA ARG A 756 19.84 0.68 -15.56
C ARG A 756 19.27 -0.05 -16.78
N SER A 757 20.01 -1.03 -17.31
CA SER A 757 19.64 -1.77 -18.52
C SER A 757 18.35 -2.58 -18.38
N ASP A 758 17.52 -2.56 -19.42
CA ASP A 758 16.33 -3.42 -19.53
C ASP A 758 16.65 -4.92 -19.58
N LYS A 759 17.92 -5.29 -19.85
CA LYS A 759 18.39 -6.68 -19.82
C LYS A 759 18.67 -7.18 -18.39
N PHE A 760 18.59 -6.32 -17.37
CA PHE A 760 18.87 -6.71 -15.99
C PHE A 760 17.83 -7.72 -15.49
N SER A 761 18.31 -8.84 -14.93
CA SER A 761 17.44 -9.93 -14.47
C SER A 761 17.98 -10.59 -13.21
N HIS A 762 17.14 -11.33 -12.50
CA HIS A 762 17.50 -12.09 -11.29
C HIS A 762 18.52 -13.21 -11.55
N LYS A 763 18.81 -13.50 -12.83
CA LYS A 763 19.82 -14.47 -13.25
C LYS A 763 21.16 -13.81 -13.57
N SER A 764 21.24 -12.47 -13.54
CA SER A 764 22.48 -11.75 -13.77
C SER A 764 23.46 -11.99 -12.62
N THR A 765 24.51 -12.76 -12.90
CA THR A 765 25.61 -12.97 -11.97
C THR A 765 26.64 -11.83 -12.02
N PHE A 766 26.54 -10.92 -12.99
CA PHE A 766 27.51 -9.83 -13.13
C PHE A 766 27.36 -8.79 -12.04
N ASN A 767 26.12 -8.49 -11.64
CA ASN A 767 25.86 -7.57 -10.53
C ASN A 767 26.57 -7.99 -9.23
N THR A 768 26.45 -9.28 -8.87
CA THR A 768 27.12 -9.84 -7.70
C THR A 768 28.65 -9.78 -7.82
N ARG A 769 29.18 -10.02 -9.02
CA ARG A 769 30.63 -9.97 -9.31
C ARG A 769 31.20 -8.57 -9.17
N LEU A 770 30.51 -7.57 -9.72
CA LEU A 770 30.94 -6.17 -9.61
C LEU A 770 30.85 -5.70 -8.16
N LEU A 771 29.83 -6.11 -7.40
CA LEU A 771 29.75 -5.83 -5.97
C LEU A 771 30.90 -6.48 -5.18
N PHE A 772 31.24 -7.74 -5.46
CA PHE A 772 32.43 -8.38 -4.90
C PHE A 772 33.67 -7.53 -5.18
N LEU A 773 33.87 -7.15 -6.43
CA LEU A 773 35.04 -6.37 -6.82
C LEU A 773 35.08 -5.01 -6.12
N GLN A 774 33.96 -4.29 -6.06
CA GLN A 774 33.87 -3.01 -5.37
C GLN A 774 34.20 -3.14 -3.87
N GLN A 775 33.69 -4.18 -3.20
CA GLN A 775 33.98 -4.40 -1.77
C GLN A 775 35.47 -4.69 -1.52
N GLU A 776 36.09 -5.53 -2.33
CA GLU A 776 37.53 -5.83 -2.18
C GLU A 776 38.41 -4.63 -2.52
N LEU A 777 38.05 -3.84 -3.54
CA LEU A 777 38.73 -2.58 -3.84
C LEU A 777 38.58 -1.56 -2.71
N GLN A 778 37.38 -1.42 -2.16
CA GLN A 778 37.11 -0.53 -1.03
C GLN A 778 37.92 -0.93 0.21
N LYS A 779 37.96 -2.22 0.56
CA LYS A 779 38.81 -2.73 1.66
C LYS A 779 40.28 -2.41 1.44
N HIS A 780 40.77 -2.50 0.19
CA HIS A 780 42.16 -2.15 -0.12
C HIS A 780 42.43 -0.65 -0.01
N VAL A 781 41.44 0.21 -0.29
CA VAL A 781 41.55 1.66 -0.08
C VAL A 781 41.56 1.97 1.41
N GLU A 782 40.61 1.43 2.17
CA GLU A 782 40.48 1.64 3.62
C GLU A 782 41.66 1.08 4.41
N ALA A 783 42.21 -0.08 4.03
CA ALA A 783 43.38 -0.66 4.68
C ALA A 783 44.66 0.18 4.52
N ALA A 784 44.69 1.11 3.57
CA ALA A 784 45.81 2.03 3.39
C ALA A 784 45.62 3.38 4.11
N GLU A 785 44.40 3.75 4.51
CA GLU A 785 44.12 4.95 5.29
C GLU A 785 44.69 4.96 6.73
N PRO A 786 44.79 3.84 7.50
CA PRO A 786 45.41 3.86 8.83
C PRO A 786 46.95 4.04 8.80
N ALA A 787 47.58 4.18 7.63
CA ALA A 787 49.01 4.47 7.50
C ALA A 787 49.33 5.97 7.36
N MET A 788 48.33 6.86 7.32
CA MET A 788 48.52 8.31 7.16
C MET A 788 48.33 9.15 8.44
N GLU A 789 47.87 8.57 9.55
CA GLU A 789 47.85 9.24 10.86
C GLU A 789 48.85 8.58 11.82
N LEU A 790 50.15 8.86 11.64
CA LEU A 790 51.20 8.70 12.67
C LEU A 790 52.47 9.46 12.26
N GLU A 791 52.36 10.75 11.94
CA GLU A 791 53.43 11.68 12.30
C GLU A 791 53.15 12.16 13.72
N GLN A 792 53.81 11.49 14.69
CA GLN A 792 53.84 11.97 16.07
C GLN A 792 54.37 13.41 16.12
N PRO A 793 53.83 14.28 16.99
CA PRO A 793 54.45 15.57 17.26
C PRO A 793 55.83 15.33 17.86
N ARG A 794 56.87 15.92 17.25
CA ARG A 794 58.20 16.02 17.85
C ARG A 794 58.07 16.61 19.26
N VAL A 795 58.30 15.77 20.26
CA VAL A 795 58.56 16.18 21.63
C VAL A 795 59.90 16.90 21.63
N LEU A 796 59.87 18.20 21.95
CA LEU A 796 61.03 18.96 22.38
C LEU A 796 61.60 18.29 23.63
N VAL A 797 62.81 17.74 23.53
CA VAL A 797 63.63 17.42 24.71
C VAL A 797 64.65 18.54 24.83
N ALA A 798 64.49 19.31 25.91
CA ALA A 798 65.47 20.29 26.36
C ALA A 798 66.67 19.55 26.97
N GLU A 799 67.88 20.02 26.69
CA GLU A 799 69.05 19.78 27.54
C GLU A 799 69.87 21.07 27.68
N ALA A 800 70.18 21.38 28.95
CA ALA A 800 71.04 22.41 29.56
C ALA A 800 70.57 23.87 29.52
#